data_AF-A0A662Y2I1-F1
#
_entry.id   AF-A0A662Y2I1-F1
#
_cell.length_a   1.000
_cell.length_b   1.000
_cell.length_c   1.000
_cell.angle_alpha   90.00
_cell.angle_beta   90.00
_cell.angle_gamma   90.00
#
_symmetry.space_group_name_H-M   'P 1'
#
loop_
_entity.id
_entity.type
_entity.pdbx_description
1 polymer ?
#
loop_
_entity_poly.entity_id
_entity_poly.type
_entity_poly.pdbx_seq_one_letter_code
_entity_poly.pdbx_strand_id
1 'polypeptide(L)'
;MQLLMAQQADAAGLLGAAAPQETDSEAAKDDDEAAEADEPPVTMVTAVRSVLRPVGSFLPMGRRMRLTLGQKREVVDLAASKKFTHRELAEKFHVGRTTITNICRQEDLIRTETDSADATKKKRKTTKCTYDLRVLDECLHKWRMEVKVSSPDTKLTGTVLQQKAMDIACKILREPYAALPEKVAHALSKFTASNGWLDGYRTRFGSFSNKQLHGGEQSVIKNVDIQTRLRELHHSLSNVEVQDIWTGSEFAVIYKPSSLAPAPVGPSGNGSEGSTATESGGNGRYTVSLFVSAAGEKFDMQVIGVDRNPLLLEGIDTQQMYDIQYGYSKTGWQVAHTTVSMLKSLNALARSRKRTFRVILDSAVPHVKAAMILDSQGDQRTFFVYDHLQIYFLPPNFKAPRFHPCHLGVIQAFKARFRYELIETLFTNYRQSVISQDPRGFHPRRHLHTRNVFHWLYVALHSLDKHLIQNCWVNSGLLPTQVIASLDMRAILTSSSVIGAPPSAATNGSNGNLASTATTGSTSGQAGGTVAAVTAQGGFPNPAVLYRDLQQLLADIAQLAPDFLRWIGVSDPTNAQAYVELEGNASVTDPGIDEVQIIRGVLQKHGFLSTKKLDAASHAAGPYETFDDVAAELCPRHEEVLASIEILKKYLRLSQDTIPSRVDAIVQLNEIKKTVGAAAIVRDV
;
A
#
# COMPACT_ATOMS: atom_id res chain seq x y z
N MET A 1 -34.23 11.19 40.14
CA MET A 1 -35.14 12.18 39.52
C MET A 1 -35.57 11.57 38.19
N GLN A 2 -36.68 10.83 38.08
CA GLN A 2 -38.09 11.32 37.98
C GLN A 2 -38.17 12.54 37.06
N LEU A 3 -38.96 12.64 35.99
CA LEU A 3 -40.10 11.96 35.35
C LEU A 3 -40.08 12.54 33.88
N LEU A 4 -40.74 12.06 32.80
CA LEU A 4 -42.16 11.79 32.62
C LEU A 4 -42.40 11.31 31.16
N MET A 5 -43.13 10.19 31.01
CA MET A 5 -44.14 9.77 30.00
C MET A 5 -44.00 10.13 28.50
N ALA A 6 -44.00 9.18 27.57
CA ALA A 6 -45.03 8.20 27.15
C ALA A 6 -46.16 8.80 26.27
N GLN A 7 -46.27 8.33 25.02
CA GLN A 7 -47.55 7.99 24.40
C GLN A 7 -47.37 7.00 23.24
N GLN A 8 -48.25 6.02 23.25
CA GLN A 8 -48.36 4.80 22.47
C GLN A 8 -49.81 4.75 21.99
N ALA A 9 -50.05 4.34 20.74
CA ALA A 9 -51.33 3.85 20.19
C ALA A 9 -51.22 3.84 18.65
N ASP A 10 -51.75 2.89 17.89
CA ASP A 10 -52.30 1.55 18.17
C ASP A 10 -52.58 0.87 16.81
N ALA A 11 -52.62 -0.47 16.83
CA ALA A 11 -53.51 -1.40 16.10
C ALA A 11 -53.88 -1.19 14.60
N ALA A 12 -54.24 -2.20 13.79
CA ALA A 12 -54.15 -3.66 13.79
C ALA A 12 -54.84 -4.16 12.49
N GLY A 13 -54.46 -5.36 12.03
CA GLY A 13 -55.31 -6.30 11.29
C GLY A 13 -55.27 -6.23 9.75
N LEU A 14 -55.57 -7.31 9.01
CA LEU A 14 -55.85 -8.72 9.33
C LEU A 14 -55.93 -9.45 7.96
N LEU A 15 -55.52 -10.74 7.90
CA LEU A 15 -55.95 -11.79 6.93
C LEU A 15 -55.57 -11.59 5.44
N GLY A 16 -55.18 -12.58 4.63
CA GLY A 16 -55.34 -14.04 4.64
C GLY A 16 -55.74 -14.51 3.22
N ALA A 17 -55.38 -15.75 2.84
CA ALA A 17 -55.68 -16.50 1.61
C ALA A 17 -54.56 -16.48 0.54
N ALA A 18 -53.75 -17.55 0.40
CA ALA A 18 -54.05 -18.89 -0.16
C ALA A 18 -54.20 -18.88 -1.70
N ALA A 19 -53.18 -19.38 -2.38
CA ALA A 19 -53.17 -19.70 -3.81
C ALA A 19 -53.09 -21.23 -3.98
N PRO A 20 -53.87 -21.84 -4.89
CA PRO A 20 -53.86 -23.28 -5.11
C PRO A 20 -52.80 -23.74 -6.13
N GLN A 21 -52.43 -25.01 -5.98
CA GLN A 21 -51.68 -25.87 -6.91
C GLN A 21 -52.48 -26.23 -8.17
N GLU A 22 -51.79 -26.94 -9.07
CA GLU A 22 -52.23 -27.77 -10.22
C GLU A 22 -51.89 -27.15 -11.59
N THR A 23 -51.38 -27.85 -12.60
CA THR A 23 -50.91 -29.24 -12.81
C THR A 23 -50.21 -29.28 -14.19
N ASP A 24 -49.40 -30.31 -14.38
CA ASP A 24 -48.87 -30.95 -15.59
C ASP A 24 -49.50 -30.63 -16.96
N SER A 25 -48.67 -30.66 -18.01
CA SER A 25 -48.77 -31.70 -19.06
C SER A 25 -47.67 -31.58 -20.13
N GLU A 26 -47.01 -32.71 -20.37
CA GLU A 26 -46.14 -33.05 -21.50
C GLU A 26 -46.88 -33.03 -22.86
N ALA A 27 -46.13 -32.77 -23.94
CA ALA A 27 -46.21 -33.42 -25.26
C ALA A 27 -45.16 -32.75 -26.17
N ALA A 28 -44.03 -33.39 -26.47
CA ALA A 28 -43.83 -34.41 -27.51
C ALA A 28 -43.93 -33.86 -28.94
N LYS A 29 -42.79 -34.02 -29.65
CA LYS A 29 -42.63 -34.64 -30.97
C LYS A 29 -42.19 -33.83 -32.21
N ASP A 30 -41.28 -34.52 -32.90
CA ASP A 30 -40.97 -34.59 -34.33
C ASP A 30 -39.93 -33.60 -34.89
N ASP A 31 -38.67 -34.08 -34.86
CA ASP A 31 -37.92 -34.56 -36.04
C ASP A 31 -38.26 -33.92 -37.40
N ASP A 32 -37.27 -33.32 -38.07
CA ASP A 32 -36.83 -33.88 -39.34
C ASP A 32 -35.47 -33.35 -39.85
N GLU A 33 -34.88 -34.22 -40.63
CA GLU A 33 -33.48 -34.45 -40.97
C GLU A 33 -32.87 -33.58 -42.08
N ALA A 34 -31.54 -33.60 -42.10
CA ALA A 34 -30.62 -33.65 -43.24
C ALA A 34 -30.67 -32.58 -44.37
N ALA A 35 -29.51 -31.98 -44.66
CA ALA A 35 -28.57 -32.56 -45.63
C ALA A 35 -27.34 -31.65 -45.88
N GLU A 36 -26.18 -32.31 -45.89
CA GLU A 36 -24.84 -31.83 -46.24
C GLU A 36 -24.68 -31.45 -47.72
N ALA A 37 -23.68 -30.61 -48.01
CA ALA A 37 -22.56 -30.84 -48.96
C ALA A 37 -21.81 -29.51 -49.16
N ASP A 38 -20.59 -29.33 -48.63
CA ASP A 38 -19.28 -29.75 -49.20
C ASP A 38 -18.90 -28.89 -50.43
N GLU A 39 -18.14 -27.79 -50.24
CA GLU A 39 -16.68 -27.63 -50.53
C GLU A 39 -16.38 -27.33 -52.04
N PRO A 40 -15.20 -26.83 -52.46
CA PRO A 40 -14.33 -25.77 -51.93
C PRO A 40 -13.93 -24.75 -53.08
N PRO A 41 -12.67 -24.36 -53.39
CA PRO A 41 -12.08 -23.10 -52.94
C PRO A 41 -11.41 -22.22 -54.05
N VAL A 42 -10.75 -21.14 -53.59
CA VAL A 42 -9.57 -20.40 -54.13
C VAL A 42 -9.66 -19.36 -55.28
N THR A 43 -9.11 -18.18 -54.93
CA THR A 43 -8.19 -17.27 -55.66
C THR A 43 -8.65 -16.28 -56.75
N MET A 44 -8.44 -15.02 -56.35
CA MET A 44 -8.02 -13.80 -57.08
C MET A 44 -7.63 -13.91 -58.57
N VAL A 45 -8.22 -13.02 -59.38
CA VAL A 45 -7.48 -12.24 -60.41
C VAL A 45 -8.09 -10.84 -60.53
N THR A 46 -7.23 -9.83 -60.47
CA THR A 46 -7.49 -8.42 -60.73
C THR A 46 -7.34 -8.13 -62.22
N ALA A 47 -8.32 -7.53 -62.90
CA ALA A 47 -8.07 -6.67 -64.08
C ALA A 47 -9.31 -5.87 -64.51
N VAL A 48 -9.04 -4.64 -64.92
CA VAL A 48 -9.93 -3.53 -65.25
C VAL A 48 -10.46 -3.63 -66.68
N ARG A 49 -11.76 -3.36 -66.92
CA ARG A 49 -12.20 -2.69 -68.15
C ARG A 49 -13.56 -1.99 -67.98
N SER A 50 -13.58 -0.71 -68.32
CA SER A 50 -14.75 0.16 -68.31
C SER A 50 -15.69 -0.11 -69.49
N VAL A 51 -17.00 -0.16 -69.24
CA VAL A 51 -18.03 0.20 -70.22
C VAL A 51 -19.10 1.03 -69.52
N LEU A 52 -19.41 2.20 -70.08
CA LEU A 52 -20.36 3.17 -69.57
C LEU A 52 -21.80 2.88 -70.06
N ARG A 53 -22.73 2.83 -69.08
CA ARG A 53 -24.16 3.28 -69.08
C ARG A 53 -25.21 2.45 -69.86
N PRO A 54 -26.45 2.31 -69.31
CA PRO A 54 -27.31 3.43 -68.90
C PRO A 54 -27.81 3.41 -67.45
N VAL A 55 -28.18 4.62 -67.03
CA VAL A 55 -28.72 4.99 -65.73
C VAL A 55 -30.12 4.41 -65.56
N GLY A 56 -30.21 3.29 -64.83
CA GLY A 56 -31.43 2.85 -64.15
C GLY A 56 -31.25 3.09 -62.66
N SER A 57 -32.12 3.87 -62.05
CA SER A 57 -32.11 4.25 -60.65
C SER A 57 -32.31 3.03 -59.72
N PHE A 58 -31.23 2.32 -59.40
CA PHE A 58 -31.20 1.44 -58.24
C PHE A 58 -30.67 2.23 -57.04
N LEU A 59 -31.60 2.66 -56.19
CA LEU A 59 -31.26 3.11 -54.84
C LEU A 59 -30.57 1.95 -54.10
N PRO A 60 -29.43 2.17 -53.44
CA PRO A 60 -28.73 1.10 -52.73
C PRO A 60 -29.57 0.66 -51.53
N MET A 61 -29.91 -0.64 -51.48
CA MET A 61 -30.51 -1.25 -50.31
C MET A 61 -29.62 -1.08 -49.08
N GLY A 62 -30.18 -0.47 -48.04
CA GLY A 62 -30.04 -1.00 -46.69
C GLY A 62 -29.01 -0.35 -45.77
N ARG A 63 -29.11 0.96 -45.49
CA ARG A 63 -28.60 1.47 -44.21
C ARG A 63 -29.54 0.94 -43.12
N ARG A 64 -29.10 -0.01 -42.28
CA ARG A 64 -29.90 -0.64 -41.21
C ARG A 64 -30.55 0.44 -40.32
N MET A 65 -31.86 0.67 -40.49
CA MET A 65 -32.55 1.74 -39.78
C MET A 65 -32.84 1.30 -38.34
N ARG A 66 -32.50 2.16 -37.37
CA ARG A 66 -32.72 1.91 -35.94
C ARG A 66 -33.71 2.93 -35.39
N LEU A 67 -34.85 2.43 -34.91
CA LEU A 67 -35.94 3.24 -34.38
C LEU A 67 -35.56 3.90 -33.05
N THR A 68 -36.02 5.13 -32.85
CA THR A 68 -35.94 5.85 -31.58
C THR A 68 -36.87 5.26 -30.53
N LEU A 69 -36.65 5.59 -29.25
CA LEU A 69 -37.50 5.16 -28.15
C LEU A 69 -38.95 5.63 -28.35
N GLY A 70 -39.13 6.87 -28.82
CA GLY A 70 -40.45 7.38 -29.21
C GLY A 70 -41.07 6.60 -30.38
N GLN A 71 -40.30 6.28 -31.42
CA GLN A 71 -40.79 5.47 -32.54
C GLN A 71 -41.11 4.03 -32.12
N LYS A 72 -40.35 3.46 -31.18
CA LYS A 72 -40.65 2.15 -30.61
C LYS A 72 -41.95 2.16 -29.81
N ARG A 73 -42.22 3.23 -29.06
CA ARG A 73 -43.51 3.42 -28.38
C ARG A 73 -44.66 3.50 -29.39
N GLU A 74 -44.46 4.24 -30.48
CA GLU A 74 -45.44 4.31 -31.57
C GLU A 74 -45.70 2.95 -32.22
N VAL A 75 -44.66 2.13 -32.43
CA VAL A 75 -44.80 0.74 -32.91
C VAL A 75 -45.64 -0.10 -31.94
N VAL A 76 -45.37 0.00 -30.63
CA VAL A 76 -46.11 -0.72 -29.58
C VAL A 76 -47.58 -0.29 -29.57
N ASP A 77 -47.86 1.02 -29.60
CA ASP A 77 -49.22 1.56 -29.58
C ASP A 77 -50.00 1.16 -30.85
N LEU A 78 -49.37 1.18 -32.03
CA LEU A 78 -49.98 0.77 -33.29
C LEU A 78 -50.19 -0.75 -33.38
N ALA A 79 -49.25 -1.55 -32.88
CA ALA A 79 -49.41 -3.00 -32.80
C ALA A 79 -50.54 -3.39 -31.83
N ALA A 80 -50.63 -2.72 -30.68
CA ALA A 80 -51.70 -2.93 -29.70
C ALA A 80 -53.09 -2.55 -30.25
N SER A 81 -53.15 -1.58 -31.18
CA SER A 81 -54.41 -1.19 -31.84
C SER A 81 -55.00 -2.28 -32.75
N LYS A 82 -54.25 -3.36 -33.05
CA LYS A 82 -54.60 -4.45 -33.99
C LYS A 82 -55.00 -4.01 -35.41
N LYS A 83 -54.82 -2.73 -35.75
CA LYS A 83 -55.13 -2.16 -37.07
C LYS A 83 -54.06 -2.41 -38.13
N PHE A 84 -52.88 -2.86 -37.71
CA PHE A 84 -51.73 -3.08 -38.59
C PHE A 84 -51.07 -4.42 -38.27
N THR A 85 -50.73 -5.17 -39.31
CA THR A 85 -49.92 -6.38 -39.22
C THR A 85 -48.45 -6.03 -38.98
N HIS A 86 -47.67 -6.97 -38.44
CA HIS A 86 -46.22 -6.77 -38.27
C HIS A 86 -45.48 -6.49 -39.58
N ARG A 87 -46.04 -6.93 -40.72
CA ARG A 87 -45.50 -6.64 -42.06
C ARG A 87 -45.74 -5.18 -42.45
N GLU A 88 -46.96 -4.68 -42.25
CA GLU A 88 -47.30 -3.28 -42.55
C GLU A 88 -46.57 -2.30 -41.63
N LEU A 89 -46.36 -2.66 -40.36
CA LEU A 89 -45.51 -1.88 -39.45
C LEU A 89 -44.05 -1.90 -39.87
N ALA A 90 -43.54 -3.04 -40.36
CA ALA A 90 -42.18 -3.14 -40.87
C ALA A 90 -41.95 -2.23 -42.08
N GLU A 91 -42.92 -2.18 -42.99
CA GLU A 91 -42.91 -1.27 -44.15
C GLU A 91 -43.03 0.20 -43.72
N LYS A 92 -43.98 0.52 -42.83
CA LYS A 92 -44.23 1.89 -42.33
C LYS A 92 -43.01 2.48 -41.62
N PHE A 93 -42.33 1.68 -40.81
CA PHE A 93 -41.15 2.12 -40.07
C PHE A 93 -39.83 1.81 -40.80
N HIS A 94 -39.91 1.25 -42.01
CA HIS A 94 -38.78 0.85 -42.85
C HIS A 94 -37.73 0.01 -42.09
N VAL A 95 -38.19 -0.99 -41.35
CA VAL A 95 -37.37 -1.95 -40.59
C VAL A 95 -37.78 -3.38 -40.93
N GLY A 96 -36.94 -4.37 -40.62
CA GLY A 96 -37.30 -5.77 -40.84
C GLY A 96 -38.43 -6.24 -39.93
N ARG A 97 -39.27 -7.17 -40.39
CA ARG A 97 -40.38 -7.77 -39.62
C ARG A 97 -39.95 -8.31 -38.25
N THR A 98 -38.76 -8.90 -38.16
CA THR A 98 -38.16 -9.38 -36.90
C THR A 98 -37.90 -8.26 -35.89
N THR A 99 -37.63 -7.05 -36.35
CA THR A 99 -37.42 -5.86 -35.49
C THR A 99 -38.73 -5.44 -34.84
N ILE A 100 -39.83 -5.45 -35.60
CA ILE A 100 -41.18 -5.18 -35.08
C ILE A 100 -41.56 -6.24 -34.04
N THR A 101 -41.41 -7.53 -34.35
CA THR A 101 -41.69 -8.61 -33.40
C THR A 101 -40.88 -8.48 -32.11
N ASN A 102 -39.59 -8.14 -32.19
CA ASN A 102 -38.76 -7.93 -31.01
C ASN A 102 -39.15 -6.69 -30.19
N ILE A 103 -39.63 -5.63 -30.85
CA ILE A 103 -40.15 -4.43 -30.17
C ILE A 103 -41.43 -4.77 -29.40
N CYS A 104 -42.38 -5.47 -30.03
CA CYS A 104 -43.62 -5.88 -29.38
C CYS A 104 -43.36 -6.83 -28.19
N ARG A 105 -42.35 -7.71 -28.28
CA ARG A 105 -41.91 -8.56 -27.14
C ARG A 105 -41.36 -7.77 -25.95
N GLN A 106 -40.91 -6.53 -26.16
CA GLN A 106 -40.33 -5.66 -25.13
C GLN A 106 -41.29 -4.53 -24.73
N GLU A 107 -42.59 -4.71 -24.96
CA GLU A 107 -43.64 -3.70 -24.76
C GLU A 107 -43.57 -3.04 -23.38
N ASP A 108 -43.57 -3.80 -22.29
CA ASP A 108 -43.60 -3.26 -20.93
C ASP A 108 -42.38 -2.37 -20.62
N LEU A 109 -41.20 -2.78 -21.08
CA LEU A 109 -39.95 -2.03 -20.91
C LEU A 109 -40.00 -0.71 -21.68
N ILE A 110 -40.48 -0.75 -22.93
CA ILE A 110 -40.57 0.43 -23.80
C ILE A 110 -41.60 1.42 -23.27
N ARG A 111 -42.73 0.93 -22.76
CA ARG A 111 -43.76 1.77 -22.13
C ARG A 111 -43.20 2.50 -20.92
N THR A 112 -42.64 1.75 -19.97
CA THR A 112 -42.04 2.29 -18.74
C THR A 112 -40.93 3.31 -19.01
N GLU A 113 -40.03 3.03 -19.94
CA GLU A 113 -38.90 3.92 -20.26
C GLU A 113 -39.36 5.19 -21.01
N THR A 114 -40.43 5.12 -21.81
CA THR A 114 -40.95 6.27 -22.56
C THR A 114 -41.77 7.21 -21.68
N ASP A 115 -42.55 6.66 -20.75
CA ASP A 115 -43.41 7.43 -19.84
C ASP A 115 -42.56 8.27 -18.85
N SER A 116 -41.35 7.79 -18.53
CA SER A 116 -40.37 8.48 -17.68
C SER A 116 -39.34 9.33 -18.46
N ALA A 117 -39.52 9.52 -19.78
CA ALA A 117 -38.52 10.13 -20.67
C ALA A 117 -38.87 11.55 -21.15
N ASP A 118 -37.92 12.49 -21.01
CA ASP A 118 -37.97 13.82 -21.61
C ASP A 118 -37.77 13.80 -23.13
N ALA A 119 -38.04 14.92 -23.81
CA ALA A 119 -37.96 15.05 -25.27
C ALA A 119 -36.60 14.59 -25.87
N THR A 120 -35.50 14.80 -25.16
CA THR A 120 -34.15 14.34 -25.57
C THR A 120 -33.99 12.82 -25.45
N LYS A 121 -34.59 12.19 -24.42
CA LYS A 121 -34.55 10.73 -24.19
C LYS A 121 -35.41 9.99 -25.22
N LYS A 122 -36.55 10.56 -25.63
CA LYS A 122 -37.43 10.00 -26.68
C LYS A 122 -36.74 9.90 -28.06
N LYS A 123 -35.73 10.73 -28.34
CA LYS A 123 -34.93 10.68 -29.58
C LYS A 123 -33.84 9.58 -29.58
N ARG A 124 -33.62 8.89 -28.47
CA ARG A 124 -32.56 7.87 -28.33
C ARG A 124 -32.94 6.58 -29.08
N LYS A 125 -32.01 5.98 -29.82
CA LYS A 125 -32.23 4.74 -30.61
C LYS A 125 -32.05 3.43 -29.82
N THR A 126 -31.71 3.53 -28.55
CA THR A 126 -31.37 2.40 -27.65
C THR A 126 -32.16 2.57 -26.37
N THR A 127 -32.88 1.52 -25.97
CA THR A 127 -33.49 1.39 -24.63
C THR A 127 -32.37 1.25 -23.60
N LYS A 128 -32.39 2.04 -22.54
CA LYS A 128 -31.39 2.00 -21.48
C LYS A 128 -31.55 0.67 -20.76
N CYS A 129 -30.56 -0.20 -20.88
CA CYS A 129 -30.36 -1.22 -19.87
C CYS A 129 -29.98 -0.47 -18.58
N THR A 130 -30.94 -0.20 -17.71
CA THR A 130 -30.79 0.50 -16.42
C THR A 130 -30.23 -0.45 -15.37
N TYR A 131 -29.12 -1.11 -15.66
CA TYR A 131 -28.34 -1.71 -14.59
C TYR A 131 -27.29 -0.70 -14.19
N ASP A 132 -27.43 -0.21 -12.97
CA ASP A 132 -26.46 0.67 -12.36
C ASP A 132 -25.23 -0.16 -11.98
N LEU A 133 -24.42 -0.51 -12.98
CA LEU A 133 -23.13 -1.20 -12.82
C LEU A 133 -22.09 -0.25 -12.21
N ARG A 134 -22.50 0.60 -11.25
CA ARG A 134 -21.64 1.54 -10.52
C ARG A 134 -20.48 0.83 -9.85
N VAL A 135 -20.70 -0.38 -9.33
CA VAL A 135 -19.64 -1.19 -8.74
C VAL A 135 -18.53 -1.47 -9.75
N LEU A 136 -18.88 -1.95 -10.94
CA LEU A 136 -17.90 -2.21 -12.00
C LEU A 136 -17.21 -0.92 -12.46
N ASP A 137 -17.99 0.12 -12.72
CA ASP A 137 -17.51 1.41 -13.17
C ASP A 137 -16.53 2.04 -12.14
N GLU A 138 -16.86 1.98 -10.85
CA GLU A 138 -16.02 2.44 -9.75
C GLU A 138 -14.76 1.57 -9.58
N CYS A 139 -14.87 0.24 -9.69
CA CYS A 139 -13.71 -0.65 -9.67
C CYS A 139 -12.75 -0.34 -10.82
N LEU A 140 -13.27 -0.20 -12.04
CA LEU A 140 -12.47 0.14 -13.20
C LEU A 140 -11.86 1.53 -13.07
N HIS A 141 -12.62 2.50 -12.56
CA HIS A 141 -12.10 3.84 -12.32
C HIS A 141 -10.97 3.83 -11.29
N LYS A 142 -11.15 3.16 -10.15
CA LYS A 142 -10.09 3.00 -9.14
C LYS A 142 -8.86 2.34 -9.77
N TRP A 143 -9.03 1.17 -10.40
CA TRP A 143 -7.94 0.48 -11.11
C TRP A 143 -7.20 1.40 -12.08
N ARG A 144 -7.95 2.14 -12.90
CA ARG A 144 -7.39 3.08 -13.88
C ARG A 144 -6.56 4.18 -13.20
N MET A 145 -7.04 4.71 -12.08
CA MET A 145 -6.30 5.69 -11.28
C MET A 145 -5.04 5.05 -10.68
N GLU A 146 -5.10 3.80 -10.24
CA GLU A 146 -3.95 3.08 -9.71
C GLU A 146 -2.89 2.79 -10.78
N VAL A 147 -3.28 2.34 -11.98
CA VAL A 147 -2.36 2.17 -13.14
C VAL A 147 -1.66 3.48 -13.47
N LYS A 148 -2.39 4.60 -13.46
CA LYS A 148 -1.80 5.91 -13.75
C LYS A 148 -0.69 6.28 -12.76
N VAL A 149 -0.83 5.84 -11.51
CA VAL A 149 0.15 6.12 -10.45
C VAL A 149 1.30 5.11 -10.45
N SER A 150 0.99 3.81 -10.49
CA SER A 150 1.99 2.73 -10.43
C SER A 150 2.79 2.59 -11.72
N SER A 151 2.18 2.91 -12.87
CA SER A 151 2.77 2.72 -14.19
C SER A 151 2.38 3.87 -15.13
N PRO A 152 2.86 5.12 -14.87
CA PRO A 152 2.43 6.32 -15.59
C PRO A 152 2.69 6.27 -17.11
N ASP A 153 3.65 5.44 -17.55
CA ASP A 153 3.97 5.22 -18.97
C ASP A 153 2.97 4.31 -19.69
N THR A 154 2.06 3.66 -18.96
CA THR A 154 1.07 2.74 -19.53
C THR A 154 0.01 3.52 -20.27
N LYS A 155 0.03 3.44 -21.61
CA LYS A 155 -1.02 4.00 -22.46
C LYS A 155 -2.34 3.25 -22.25
N LEU A 156 -3.21 3.81 -21.41
CA LEU A 156 -4.57 3.32 -21.18
C LEU A 156 -5.48 3.68 -22.38
N THR A 157 -5.46 2.82 -23.40
CA THR A 157 -6.34 2.95 -24.57
C THR A 157 -7.78 2.55 -24.22
N GLY A 158 -8.73 2.90 -25.11
CA GLY A 158 -10.12 2.45 -24.97
C GLY A 158 -10.25 0.93 -24.93
N THR A 159 -9.45 0.21 -25.73
CA THR A 159 -9.45 -1.26 -25.78
C THR A 159 -8.93 -1.88 -24.48
N VAL A 160 -7.91 -1.30 -23.86
CA VAL A 160 -7.40 -1.73 -22.55
C VAL A 160 -8.47 -1.56 -21.48
N LEU A 161 -9.16 -0.41 -21.46
CA LEU A 161 -10.26 -0.17 -20.50
C LEU A 161 -11.42 -1.15 -20.70
N GLN A 162 -11.76 -1.46 -21.95
CA GLN A 162 -12.82 -2.42 -22.27
C GLN A 162 -12.44 -3.82 -21.79
N GLN A 163 -11.24 -4.31 -22.14
CA GLN A 163 -10.76 -5.61 -21.72
C GLN A 163 -10.72 -5.71 -20.19
N LYS A 164 -10.23 -4.65 -19.53
CA LYS A 164 -10.15 -4.63 -18.08
C LYS A 164 -11.52 -4.61 -17.40
N ALA A 165 -12.48 -3.90 -17.96
CA ALA A 165 -13.85 -3.93 -17.45
C ALA A 165 -14.45 -5.34 -17.48
N MET A 166 -14.19 -6.12 -18.54
CA MET A 166 -14.61 -7.51 -18.61
C MET A 166 -13.95 -8.36 -17.52
N ASP A 167 -12.64 -8.22 -17.34
CA ASP A 167 -11.88 -8.94 -16.30
C ASP A 167 -12.38 -8.61 -14.88
N ILE A 168 -12.61 -7.33 -14.59
CA ILE A 168 -13.16 -6.89 -13.29
C ILE A 168 -14.57 -7.45 -13.07
N ALA A 169 -15.42 -7.49 -14.11
CA ALA A 169 -16.75 -8.08 -13.99
C ALA A 169 -16.68 -9.57 -13.62
N CYS A 170 -15.79 -10.33 -14.27
CA CYS A 170 -15.53 -11.73 -13.93
C CYS A 170 -15.02 -11.91 -12.49
N LYS A 171 -14.10 -11.04 -12.04
CA LYS A 171 -13.55 -11.09 -10.68
C LYS A 171 -14.58 -10.75 -9.62
N ILE A 172 -15.45 -9.77 -9.85
CA ILE A 172 -16.57 -9.46 -8.95
C ILE A 172 -17.49 -10.68 -8.80
N LEU A 173 -17.79 -11.39 -9.88
CA LEU A 173 -18.66 -12.58 -9.85
C LEU A 173 -18.01 -13.77 -9.14
N ARG A 174 -16.68 -13.87 -9.16
CA ARG A 174 -15.92 -14.95 -8.52
C ARG A 174 -15.53 -14.66 -7.07
N GLU A 175 -15.82 -13.47 -6.56
CA GLU A 175 -15.45 -13.09 -5.20
C GLU A 175 -16.31 -13.90 -4.20
N PRO A 176 -15.70 -14.83 -3.43
CA PRO A 176 -16.45 -15.81 -2.63
C PRO A 176 -17.30 -15.17 -1.52
N TYR A 177 -16.99 -13.93 -1.14
CA TYR A 177 -17.67 -13.21 -0.08
C TYR A 177 -18.68 -12.16 -0.58
N ALA A 178 -18.81 -11.99 -1.90
CA ALA A 178 -19.70 -10.98 -2.48
C ALA A 178 -21.18 -11.41 -2.36
N ALA A 179 -21.97 -10.62 -1.64
CA ALA A 179 -23.41 -10.74 -1.53
C ALA A 179 -24.10 -9.82 -2.57
N LEU A 180 -23.94 -10.15 -3.84
CA LEU A 180 -24.50 -9.37 -4.94
C LEU A 180 -26.02 -9.60 -5.04
N PRO A 181 -26.84 -8.54 -5.23
CA PRO A 181 -28.23 -8.71 -5.62
C PRO A 181 -28.33 -9.50 -6.94
N GLU A 182 -29.31 -10.40 -7.05
CA GLU A 182 -29.47 -11.30 -8.21
C GLU A 182 -29.47 -10.53 -9.56
N LYS A 183 -30.15 -9.37 -9.58
CA LYS A 183 -30.20 -8.48 -10.76
C LYS A 183 -28.81 -7.94 -11.14
N VAL A 184 -27.95 -7.65 -10.16
CA VAL A 184 -26.58 -7.16 -10.38
C VAL A 184 -25.68 -8.29 -10.85
N ALA A 185 -25.78 -9.47 -10.24
CA ALA A 185 -25.05 -10.66 -10.66
C ALA A 185 -25.40 -11.06 -12.12
N HIS A 186 -26.69 -11.05 -12.47
CA HIS A 186 -27.16 -11.30 -13.84
C HIS A 186 -26.68 -10.24 -14.84
N ALA A 187 -26.66 -8.97 -14.43
CA ALA A 187 -26.16 -7.89 -15.29
C ALA A 187 -24.65 -7.98 -15.53
N LEU A 188 -23.87 -8.36 -14.51
CA LEU A 188 -22.42 -8.57 -14.60
C LEU A 188 -22.08 -9.79 -15.46
N SER A 189 -22.85 -10.88 -15.38
CA SER A 189 -22.57 -12.10 -16.16
C SER A 189 -22.80 -11.92 -17.66
N LYS A 190 -23.72 -11.02 -18.03
CA LYS A 190 -23.99 -10.65 -19.43
C LYS A 190 -23.30 -9.35 -19.86
N PHE A 191 -22.44 -8.79 -19.03
CA PHE A 191 -21.81 -7.50 -19.30
C PHE A 191 -20.87 -7.60 -20.52
N THR A 192 -21.01 -6.65 -21.44
CA THR A 192 -20.10 -6.49 -22.59
C THR A 192 -19.60 -5.05 -22.66
N ALA A 193 -18.28 -4.88 -22.77
CA ALA A 193 -17.63 -3.56 -22.78
C ALA A 193 -17.73 -2.90 -24.15
N SER A 194 -18.96 -2.68 -24.63
CA SER A 194 -19.23 -2.05 -25.93
C SER A 194 -18.69 -0.62 -26.01
N ASN A 195 -18.45 -0.12 -27.23
CA ASN A 195 -18.05 1.28 -27.45
C ASN A 195 -19.04 2.27 -26.82
N GLY A 196 -20.34 1.97 -26.86
CA GLY A 196 -21.37 2.81 -26.23
C GLY A 196 -21.30 2.80 -24.70
N TRP A 197 -20.90 1.68 -24.07
CA TRP A 197 -20.62 1.68 -22.63
C TRP A 197 -19.36 2.49 -22.32
N LEU A 198 -18.29 2.36 -23.11
CA LEU A 198 -17.02 3.07 -22.92
C LEU A 198 -17.22 4.59 -23.02
N ASP A 199 -18.01 5.06 -23.98
CA ASP A 199 -18.34 6.48 -24.11
C ASP A 199 -19.16 6.99 -22.91
N GLY A 200 -20.09 6.17 -22.43
CA GLY A 200 -20.80 6.43 -21.18
C GLY A 200 -19.86 6.50 -19.98
N TYR A 201 -18.91 5.57 -19.86
CA TYR A 201 -17.90 5.54 -18.80
C TYR A 201 -17.04 6.81 -18.83
N ARG A 202 -16.56 7.22 -20.01
CA ARG A 202 -15.82 8.49 -20.20
C ARG A 202 -16.66 9.71 -19.84
N THR A 203 -17.97 9.67 -20.05
CA THR A 203 -18.86 10.77 -19.64
C THR A 203 -19.00 10.83 -18.12
N ARG A 204 -19.08 9.68 -17.44
CA ARG A 204 -19.24 9.59 -15.98
C ARG A 204 -17.95 9.89 -15.20
N PHE A 205 -16.81 9.41 -15.70
CA PHE A 205 -15.51 9.46 -15.01
C PHE A 205 -14.46 10.30 -15.74
N GLY A 206 -14.87 11.08 -16.75
CA GLY A 206 -13.99 11.93 -17.55
C GLY A 206 -13.32 11.21 -18.72
N SER A 207 -13.32 11.88 -19.88
CA SER A 207 -12.49 11.53 -21.03
C SER A 207 -11.11 12.14 -20.83
N PHE A 208 -10.09 11.29 -20.70
CA PHE A 208 -8.72 11.80 -20.76
C PHE A 208 -8.33 11.70 -22.23
N SER A 209 -8.38 12.83 -22.91
CA SER A 209 -7.81 12.92 -24.23
C SER A 209 -6.32 12.63 -24.09
N ASN A 210 -5.84 11.58 -24.76
CA ASN A 210 -4.46 11.53 -25.25
C ASN A 210 -4.33 12.65 -26.29
N LYS A 211 -4.47 13.92 -25.89
CA LYS A 211 -3.92 15.04 -26.66
C LYS A 211 -2.41 14.90 -26.52
N GLN A 212 -1.91 13.95 -27.28
CA GLN A 212 -0.65 13.97 -27.94
C GLN A 212 -0.55 15.36 -28.57
N LEU A 213 0.12 16.28 -27.88
CA LEU A 213 0.86 17.34 -28.52
C LEU A 213 1.73 16.62 -29.56
N HIS A 214 1.31 16.73 -30.82
CA HIS A 214 2.08 16.23 -31.95
C HIS A 214 3.26 17.18 -32.10
N GLY A 215 4.41 16.72 -31.63
CA GLY A 215 5.71 17.40 -31.69
C GLY A 215 6.62 16.67 -30.71
N GLY A 216 7.60 15.94 -31.22
CA GLY A 216 8.23 14.82 -30.51
C GLY A 216 8.91 15.17 -29.19
N GLU A 217 8.34 14.76 -28.06
CA GLU A 217 8.98 14.81 -26.73
C GLU A 217 8.45 13.71 -25.77
N GLN A 218 7.96 12.58 -26.28
CA GLN A 218 7.47 11.48 -25.41
C GLN A 218 8.58 10.53 -24.89
N SER A 219 9.85 10.80 -25.21
CA SER A 219 11.02 10.21 -24.55
C SER A 219 11.51 11.04 -23.35
N VAL A 220 10.91 12.21 -23.06
CA VAL A 220 11.48 13.19 -22.12
C VAL A 220 11.45 12.73 -20.66
N ILE A 221 10.56 11.84 -20.21
CA ILE A 221 10.58 11.40 -18.79
C ILE A 221 11.83 10.55 -18.47
N LYS A 222 12.44 9.89 -19.46
CA LYS A 222 13.71 9.18 -19.26
C LYS A 222 14.92 10.11 -19.21
N ASN A 223 14.78 11.36 -19.66
CA ASN A 223 15.84 12.35 -19.76
C ASN A 223 15.37 13.76 -19.32
N VAL A 224 14.44 13.89 -18.36
CA VAL A 224 14.39 15.16 -17.64
C VAL A 224 15.64 15.14 -16.80
N ASP A 225 16.59 15.97 -17.19
CA ASP A 225 17.82 16.14 -16.44
C ASP A 225 17.44 16.33 -14.97
N ILE A 226 18.01 15.49 -14.10
CA ILE A 226 17.88 15.61 -12.65
C ILE A 226 18.13 17.07 -12.25
N GLN A 227 19.05 17.74 -12.94
CA GLN A 227 19.33 19.17 -12.74
C GLN A 227 18.16 20.08 -13.10
N THR A 228 17.38 19.80 -14.14
CA THR A 228 16.19 20.59 -14.47
C THR A 228 15.14 20.47 -13.37
N ARG A 229 14.86 19.26 -12.89
CA ARG A 229 13.90 19.06 -11.78
C ARG A 229 14.38 19.67 -10.47
N LEU A 230 15.67 19.54 -10.17
CA LEU A 230 16.27 20.23 -9.03
C LEU A 230 16.15 21.75 -9.17
N ARG A 231 16.38 22.30 -10.36
CA ARG A 231 16.26 23.75 -10.60
C ARG A 231 14.82 24.24 -10.44
N GLU A 232 13.84 23.50 -10.95
CA GLU A 232 12.41 23.79 -10.75
C GLU A 232 12.04 23.77 -9.25
N LEU A 233 12.51 22.75 -8.52
CA LEU A 233 12.30 22.63 -7.08
C LEU A 233 13.00 23.76 -6.31
N HIS A 234 14.27 24.06 -6.62
CA HIS A 234 15.03 25.15 -6.01
C HIS A 234 14.36 26.50 -6.25
N HIS A 235 13.80 26.71 -7.43
CA HIS A 235 13.02 27.91 -7.73
C HIS A 235 11.75 27.99 -6.88
N SER A 236 11.01 26.88 -6.74
CA SER A 236 9.78 26.85 -5.93
C SER A 236 10.03 26.99 -4.43
N LEU A 237 11.23 26.64 -3.97
CA LEU A 237 11.70 26.80 -2.59
C LEU A 237 12.45 28.12 -2.35
N SER A 238 12.61 28.96 -3.37
CA SER A 238 13.26 30.25 -3.21
C SER A 238 12.48 31.14 -2.23
N ASN A 239 13.19 31.71 -1.25
CA ASN A 239 12.62 32.53 -0.17
C ASN A 239 11.63 31.79 0.75
N VAL A 240 11.65 30.45 0.76
CA VAL A 240 10.91 29.66 1.75
C VAL A 240 11.79 29.46 2.98
N GLU A 241 11.27 29.78 4.15
CA GLU A 241 11.95 29.57 5.42
C GLU A 241 12.17 28.07 5.70
N VAL A 242 13.32 27.72 6.29
CA VAL A 242 13.70 26.31 6.56
C VAL A 242 12.68 25.54 7.41
N GLN A 243 11.95 26.23 8.28
CA GLN A 243 10.90 25.64 9.13
C GLN A 243 9.62 25.24 8.36
N ASP A 244 9.48 25.73 7.12
CA ASP A 244 8.32 25.43 6.27
C ASP A 244 8.62 24.37 5.22
N ILE A 245 9.87 23.92 5.09
CA ILE A 245 10.25 22.88 4.13
C ILE A 245 10.28 21.56 4.87
N TRP A 246 9.44 20.61 4.48
CA TRP A 246 9.25 19.31 5.13
C TRP A 246 9.46 18.18 4.13
N THR A 247 9.87 17.02 4.63
CA THR A 247 9.91 15.77 3.87
C THR A 247 9.43 14.63 4.75
N GLY A 248 9.00 13.53 4.14
CA GLY A 248 8.51 12.36 4.84
C GLY A 248 8.89 11.07 4.11
N SER A 249 9.20 10.01 4.87
CA SER A 249 9.52 8.71 4.31
C SER A 249 9.26 7.58 5.32
N GLU A 250 8.96 6.40 4.79
CA GLU A 250 8.64 5.19 5.53
C GLU A 250 9.76 4.15 5.52
N PHE A 251 9.86 3.39 6.60
CA PHE A 251 10.77 2.25 6.72
C PHE A 251 10.20 1.18 7.65
N ALA A 252 10.73 -0.04 7.54
CA ALA A 252 10.35 -1.14 8.40
C ALA A 252 11.17 -1.14 9.69
N VAL A 253 10.53 -1.46 10.80
CA VAL A 253 11.16 -1.78 12.08
C VAL A 253 10.72 -3.18 12.49
N ILE A 254 11.68 -4.12 12.56
CA ILE A 254 11.42 -5.48 13.07
C ILE A 254 11.86 -5.56 14.53
N TYR A 255 10.91 -5.79 15.42
CA TYR A 255 11.12 -5.90 16.87
C TYR A 255 11.07 -7.35 17.37
N LYS A 256 10.51 -8.30 16.59
CA LYS A 256 10.62 -9.75 16.85
C LYS A 256 11.36 -10.43 15.69
N PRO A 257 12.64 -10.80 15.87
CA PRO A 257 13.38 -11.61 14.91
C PRO A 257 12.69 -12.96 14.65
N SER A 258 12.74 -13.46 13.41
CA SER A 258 12.14 -14.77 13.06
C SER A 258 12.76 -15.96 13.83
N SER A 259 13.97 -15.84 14.38
CA SER A 259 14.56 -16.86 15.27
C SER A 259 13.84 -16.99 16.62
N LEU A 260 13.05 -15.99 16.99
CA LEU A 260 12.19 -15.97 18.16
C LEU A 260 10.73 -16.25 17.81
N ALA A 261 10.39 -16.59 16.56
CA ALA A 261 9.07 -17.10 16.19
C ALA A 261 9.03 -18.64 16.39
N PRO A 262 7.89 -19.25 16.77
CA PRO A 262 7.82 -20.71 16.93
C PRO A 262 8.12 -21.37 15.58
N ALA A 263 8.92 -22.45 15.58
CA ALA A 263 9.13 -23.24 14.37
C ALA A 263 7.80 -23.88 13.91
N PRO A 264 7.50 -23.91 12.60
CA PRO A 264 6.37 -24.68 12.08
C PRO A 264 6.58 -26.16 12.44
N VAL A 265 5.64 -26.73 13.17
CA VAL A 265 5.61 -28.17 13.44
C VAL A 265 5.09 -28.84 12.17
N GLY A 266 5.97 -29.44 11.36
CA GLY A 266 5.61 -30.17 10.13
C GLY A 266 4.86 -31.51 10.38
N PRO A 267 4.53 -32.34 9.35
CA PRO A 267 5.40 -32.61 8.19
C PRO A 267 4.74 -32.82 6.79
N SER A 268 5.57 -32.59 5.76
CA SER A 268 5.74 -33.34 4.49
C SER A 268 4.56 -33.78 3.62
N GLY A 269 4.61 -33.38 2.33
CA GLY A 269 4.33 -34.30 1.21
C GLY A 269 3.27 -33.88 0.18
N ASN A 270 3.77 -33.49 -0.99
CA ASN A 270 3.13 -33.50 -2.33
C ASN A 270 2.09 -32.42 -2.70
N GLY A 271 2.60 -31.46 -3.47
CA GLY A 271 1.98 -30.85 -4.65
C GLY A 271 0.47 -30.74 -4.72
N SER A 272 -0.04 -29.54 -4.44
CA SER A 272 -1.18 -29.00 -5.17
C SER A 272 -1.18 -27.47 -5.07
N GLU A 273 -1.53 -26.84 -6.19
CA GLU A 273 -1.76 -25.42 -6.33
C GLU A 273 -2.88 -24.97 -5.38
N GLY A 274 -2.65 -23.88 -4.66
CA GLY A 274 -3.66 -23.22 -3.82
C GLY A 274 -3.48 -23.45 -2.32
N SER A 275 -2.67 -22.61 -1.68
CA SER A 275 -2.70 -22.46 -0.22
C SER A 275 -2.60 -20.97 0.11
N THR A 276 -3.76 -20.39 0.36
CA THR A 276 -3.95 -19.12 1.06
C THR A 276 -3.23 -19.12 2.40
N ALA A 277 -2.46 -18.06 2.65
CA ALA A 277 -2.13 -17.51 3.96
C ALA A 277 -2.41 -18.41 5.18
N THR A 278 -1.45 -19.27 5.48
CA THR A 278 -1.26 -19.92 6.77
C THR A 278 0.24 -19.71 7.03
N GLU A 279 0.68 -18.85 7.94
CA GLU A 279 0.45 -18.88 9.38
C GLU A 279 0.39 -17.45 9.96
N SER A 280 -0.66 -17.14 10.74
CA SER A 280 -0.75 -15.95 11.60
C SER A 280 0.22 -16.07 12.78
N GLY A 281 1.51 -15.93 12.51
CA GLY A 281 2.54 -15.57 13.49
C GLY A 281 3.18 -14.29 12.99
N GLY A 282 2.54 -13.14 13.24
CA GLY A 282 3.00 -11.86 12.71
C GLY A 282 4.46 -11.64 13.07
N ASN A 283 5.36 -11.73 12.08
CA ASN A 283 6.74 -11.29 12.20
C ASN A 283 6.69 -9.88 12.79
N GLY A 284 7.07 -9.71 14.06
CA GLY A 284 6.85 -8.48 14.83
C GLY A 284 7.51 -7.30 14.14
N ARG A 285 6.71 -6.61 13.31
CA ARG A 285 7.14 -5.59 12.37
C ARG A 285 6.13 -4.47 12.35
N TYR A 286 6.62 -3.24 12.40
CA TYR A 286 5.85 -2.05 12.10
C TYR A 286 6.42 -1.36 10.85
N THR A 287 5.55 -0.66 10.13
CA THR A 287 5.98 0.37 9.18
C THR A 287 5.94 1.71 9.90
N VAL A 288 7.06 2.41 9.93
CA VAL A 288 7.22 3.70 10.62
C VAL A 288 7.46 4.78 9.59
N SER A 289 6.74 5.90 9.69
CA SER A 289 6.90 7.08 8.85
C SER A 289 7.44 8.23 9.69
N LEU A 290 8.52 8.87 9.23
CA LEU A 290 9.09 10.05 9.87
C LEU A 290 8.92 11.25 8.96
N PHE A 291 8.50 12.39 9.54
CA PHE A 291 8.45 13.68 8.87
C PHE A 291 9.39 14.65 9.57
N VAL A 292 10.28 15.27 8.79
CA VAL A 292 11.31 16.19 9.29
C VAL A 292 11.36 17.46 8.46
N SER A 293 11.64 18.59 9.12
CA SER A 293 11.80 19.88 8.44
C SER A 293 13.25 20.20 8.12
N ALA A 294 13.48 21.09 7.17
CA ALA A 294 14.82 21.60 6.86
C ALA A 294 15.44 22.39 8.03
N ALA A 295 14.62 22.90 8.96
CA ALA A 295 15.07 23.50 10.20
C ALA A 295 15.57 22.47 11.23
N GLY A 296 15.41 21.17 10.98
CA GLY A 296 15.76 20.10 11.92
C GLY A 296 14.64 19.75 12.91
N GLU A 297 13.41 20.20 12.65
CA GLU A 297 12.25 19.77 13.45
C GLU A 297 11.79 18.38 13.03
N LYS A 298 11.14 17.69 13.97
CA LYS A 298 10.50 16.39 13.78
C LYS A 298 9.03 16.52 14.13
N PHE A 299 8.18 15.86 13.36
CA PHE A 299 6.74 15.77 13.61
C PHE A 299 6.40 14.43 14.28
N ASP A 300 5.21 14.33 14.87
CA ASP A 300 4.67 13.08 15.42
C ASP A 300 4.86 11.96 14.40
N MET A 301 5.43 10.82 14.81
CA MET A 301 5.67 9.72 13.87
C MET A 301 4.37 8.98 13.56
N GLN A 302 4.31 8.34 12.40
CA GLN A 302 3.24 7.40 12.09
C GLN A 302 3.75 5.97 12.28
N VAL A 303 2.97 5.13 12.94
CA VAL A 303 3.28 3.70 13.13
C VAL A 303 2.12 2.88 12.61
N ILE A 304 2.37 2.01 11.63
CA ILE A 304 1.33 1.20 10.98
C ILE A 304 1.52 -0.26 11.34
N GLY A 305 0.52 -0.81 12.00
CA GLY A 305 0.41 -2.23 12.31
C GLY A 305 -0.68 -2.94 11.50
N VAL A 306 -0.74 -4.26 11.70
CA VAL A 306 -1.80 -5.14 11.17
C VAL A 306 -3.00 -5.26 12.10
N ASP A 307 -2.93 -4.70 13.31
CA ASP A 307 -3.99 -4.77 14.31
C ASP A 307 -4.70 -3.42 14.43
N ARG A 308 -6.02 -3.39 14.24
CA ARG A 308 -6.76 -2.12 14.26
C ARG A 308 -6.84 -1.50 15.65
N ASN A 309 -6.92 -2.35 16.67
CA ASN A 309 -6.94 -1.95 18.08
C ASN A 309 -6.06 -2.92 18.88
N PRO A 310 -4.75 -2.65 18.99
CA PRO A 310 -3.85 -3.49 19.78
C PRO A 310 -4.30 -3.47 21.24
N LEU A 311 -4.59 -4.63 21.83
CA LEU A 311 -5.15 -4.75 23.19
C LEU A 311 -4.33 -3.99 24.24
N LEU A 312 -3.00 -4.05 24.15
CA LEU A 312 -2.09 -3.37 25.08
C LEU A 312 -2.00 -1.84 24.90
N LEU A 313 -2.74 -1.29 23.94
CA LEU A 313 -2.93 0.15 23.74
C LEU A 313 -4.38 0.59 24.02
N GLU A 314 -5.24 -0.31 24.49
CA GLU A 314 -6.62 0.04 24.81
C GLU A 314 -6.66 1.12 25.91
N GLY A 315 -7.37 2.21 25.64
CA GLY A 315 -7.46 3.36 26.54
C GLY A 315 -6.23 4.28 26.56
N ILE A 316 -5.19 3.99 25.76
CA ILE A 316 -4.01 4.85 25.62
C ILE A 316 -4.17 5.76 24.40
N ASP A 317 -4.08 7.08 24.62
CA ASP A 317 -3.89 8.03 23.53
C ASP A 317 -2.42 7.97 23.08
N THR A 318 -2.16 7.26 21.97
CA THR A 318 -0.80 7.07 21.46
C THR A 318 -0.16 8.36 20.97
N GLN A 319 -0.97 9.33 20.52
CA GLN A 319 -0.47 10.61 20.06
C GLN A 319 0.01 11.42 21.27
N GLN A 320 -0.81 11.51 22.31
CA GLN A 320 -0.43 12.25 23.51
C GLN A 320 0.72 11.58 24.29
N MET A 321 0.75 10.25 24.37
CA MET A 321 1.71 9.53 25.21
C MET A 321 3.05 9.28 24.52
N TYR A 322 3.05 9.08 23.21
CA TYR A 322 4.23 8.61 22.48
C TYR A 322 4.53 9.43 21.22
N ASP A 323 3.82 10.54 20.96
CA ASP A 323 3.88 11.27 19.68
C ASP A 323 3.72 10.32 18.47
N ILE A 324 2.86 9.30 18.63
CA ILE A 324 2.59 8.28 17.62
C ILE A 324 1.15 8.42 17.09
N GLN A 325 1.05 8.72 15.81
CA GLN A 325 -0.17 8.55 15.04
C GLN A 325 -0.29 7.10 14.58
N TYR A 326 -1.04 6.29 15.33
CA TYR A 326 -1.21 4.88 14.98
C TYR A 326 -2.10 4.70 13.75
N GLY A 327 -1.62 3.92 12.78
CA GLY A 327 -2.31 3.56 11.56
C GLY A 327 -2.54 2.05 11.47
N TYR A 328 -3.54 1.68 10.67
CA TYR A 328 -3.86 0.29 10.38
C TYR A 328 -3.96 0.05 8.88
N SER A 329 -3.34 -1.04 8.44
CA SER A 329 -3.61 -1.66 7.14
C SER A 329 -3.50 -3.17 7.28
N LYS A 330 -4.25 -3.93 6.47
CA LYS A 330 -4.26 -5.40 6.54
C LYS A 330 -2.88 -6.03 6.32
N THR A 331 -2.01 -5.33 5.59
CA THR A 331 -0.64 -5.77 5.28
C THR A 331 0.40 -5.18 6.23
N GLY A 332 0.02 -4.22 7.08
CA GLY A 332 0.96 -3.43 7.88
C GLY A 332 1.81 -2.47 7.03
N TRP A 333 1.47 -2.27 5.76
CA TRP A 333 2.15 -1.35 4.84
C TRP A 333 1.49 0.01 4.78
N GLN A 334 2.27 1.00 4.34
CA GLN A 334 1.81 2.33 3.99
C GLN A 334 0.88 2.27 2.78
N VAL A 335 -0.27 2.92 2.91
CA VAL A 335 -1.35 2.98 1.91
C VAL A 335 -1.88 4.41 1.82
N ALA A 336 -2.60 4.72 0.74
CA ALA A 336 -3.00 6.10 0.47
C ALA A 336 -3.78 6.75 1.64
N HIS A 337 -4.65 6.00 2.33
CA HIS A 337 -5.43 6.57 3.44
C HIS A 337 -4.58 6.89 4.68
N THR A 338 -3.56 6.09 4.99
CA THR A 338 -2.65 6.35 6.11
C THR A 338 -1.79 7.57 5.80
N THR A 339 -1.30 7.71 4.57
CA THR A 339 -0.61 8.94 4.13
C THR A 339 -1.53 10.17 4.15
N VAL A 340 -2.80 10.05 3.70
CA VAL A 340 -3.78 11.15 3.81
C VAL A 340 -3.95 11.60 5.25
N SER A 341 -4.06 10.68 6.20
CA SER A 341 -4.15 11.01 7.62
C SER A 341 -2.93 11.82 8.08
N MET A 342 -1.75 11.36 7.72
CA MET A 342 -0.49 12.02 8.08
C MET A 342 -0.38 13.44 7.53
N LEU A 343 -0.71 13.62 6.24
CA LEU A 343 -0.73 14.94 5.59
C LEU A 343 -1.80 15.87 6.19
N LYS A 344 -2.95 15.34 6.62
CA LYS A 344 -3.97 16.15 7.32
C LYS A 344 -3.47 16.65 8.67
N SER A 345 -2.78 15.82 9.44
CA SER A 345 -2.18 16.22 10.72
C SER A 345 -1.09 17.27 10.51
N LEU A 346 -0.22 17.08 9.51
CA LEU A 346 0.81 18.07 9.17
C LEU A 346 0.19 19.40 8.68
N ASN A 347 -0.91 19.34 7.93
CA ASN A 347 -1.67 20.53 7.54
C ASN A 347 -2.26 21.26 8.75
N ALA A 348 -2.75 20.53 9.76
CA ALA A 348 -3.24 21.13 11.00
C ALA A 348 -2.13 21.88 11.74
N LEU A 349 -0.92 21.31 11.78
CA LEU A 349 0.27 22.00 12.30
C LEU A 349 0.56 23.28 11.51
N ALA A 350 0.63 23.20 10.17
CA ALA A 350 0.86 24.36 9.30
C ALA A 350 -0.17 25.47 9.52
N ARG A 351 -1.45 25.09 9.59
CA ARG A 351 -2.58 25.99 9.87
C ARG A 351 -2.44 26.65 11.23
N SER A 352 -2.12 25.89 12.28
CA SER A 352 -1.95 26.43 13.63
C SER A 352 -0.83 27.48 13.71
N ARG A 353 0.23 27.28 12.91
CA ARG A 353 1.36 28.20 12.79
C ARG A 353 1.07 29.37 11.84
N LYS A 354 -0.05 29.35 11.12
CA LYS A 354 -0.41 30.31 10.05
C LYS A 354 0.67 30.37 8.96
N ARG A 355 1.20 29.21 8.57
CA ARG A 355 2.25 29.07 7.55
C ARG A 355 1.78 28.14 6.44
N THR A 356 2.53 28.14 5.34
CA THR A 356 2.31 27.20 4.23
C THR A 356 3.53 26.32 4.09
N PHE A 357 3.39 25.03 4.38
CA PHE A 357 4.49 24.08 4.33
C PHE A 357 4.70 23.53 2.92
N ARG A 358 5.96 23.35 2.52
CA ARG A 358 6.40 22.71 1.27
C ARG A 358 6.86 21.31 1.61
N VAL A 359 6.01 20.33 1.32
CA VAL A 359 6.21 18.93 1.66
C VAL A 359 6.75 18.20 0.45
N ILE A 360 7.96 17.67 0.52
CA ILE A 360 8.63 16.96 -0.56
C ILE A 360 8.59 15.46 -0.24
N LEU A 361 7.93 14.67 -1.08
CA LEU A 361 7.82 13.22 -0.94
C LEU A 361 8.43 12.50 -2.14
N ASP A 362 8.79 11.23 -1.98
CA ASP A 362 9.07 10.39 -3.13
C ASP A 362 7.78 10.07 -3.92
N SER A 363 7.95 9.57 -5.15
CA SER A 363 6.82 9.20 -6.01
C SER A 363 6.22 7.82 -5.68
N ALA A 364 6.30 7.37 -4.42
CA ALA A 364 5.66 6.12 -4.02
C ALA A 364 4.15 6.18 -4.25
N VAL A 365 3.57 5.03 -4.62
CA VAL A 365 2.15 4.93 -5.00
C VAL A 365 1.20 5.46 -3.91
N PRO A 366 1.38 5.14 -2.61
CA PRO A 366 0.56 5.71 -1.55
C PRO A 366 0.59 7.24 -1.50
N HIS A 367 1.75 7.85 -1.74
CA HIS A 367 1.93 9.31 -1.64
C HIS A 367 1.21 10.05 -2.76
N VAL A 368 1.40 9.61 -4.00
CA VAL A 368 0.75 10.22 -5.16
C VAL A 368 -0.77 10.04 -5.07
N LYS A 369 -1.25 8.83 -4.70
CA LYS A 369 -2.68 8.59 -4.49
C LYS A 369 -3.24 9.49 -3.38
N ALA A 370 -2.52 9.66 -2.27
CA ALA A 370 -2.93 10.54 -1.17
C ALA A 370 -3.04 12.00 -1.63
N ALA A 371 -2.05 12.50 -2.37
CA ALA A 371 -2.08 13.85 -2.91
C ALA A 371 -3.26 14.07 -3.89
N MET A 372 -3.55 13.10 -4.76
CA MET A 372 -4.71 13.15 -5.66
C MET A 372 -6.07 13.10 -4.93
N ILE A 373 -6.15 12.42 -3.78
CA ILE A 373 -7.35 12.40 -2.93
C ILE A 373 -7.55 13.79 -2.29
N LEU A 374 -6.48 14.45 -1.88
CA LEU A 374 -6.51 15.76 -1.24
C LEU A 374 -6.72 16.90 -2.25
N ASP A 375 -6.21 16.75 -3.48
CA ASP A 375 -6.31 17.70 -4.57
C ASP A 375 -6.49 16.97 -5.91
N SER A 376 -7.73 16.99 -6.41
CA SER A 376 -8.08 16.34 -7.68
C SER A 376 -7.55 17.06 -8.93
N GLN A 377 -7.13 18.33 -8.80
CA GLN A 377 -6.67 19.17 -9.93
C GLN A 377 -5.15 19.33 -9.97
N GLY A 378 -4.45 18.92 -8.92
CA GLY A 378 -2.99 18.96 -8.85
C GLY A 378 -2.29 18.03 -9.85
N ASP A 379 -1.00 18.29 -10.07
CA ASP A 379 -0.16 17.53 -10.99
C ASP A 379 1.13 17.11 -10.29
N GLN A 380 1.47 15.83 -10.37
CA GLN A 380 2.71 15.25 -9.85
C GLN A 380 3.97 15.93 -10.45
N ARG A 381 3.86 16.49 -11.65
CA ARG A 381 4.97 17.22 -12.28
C ARG A 381 5.22 18.57 -11.64
N THR A 382 4.21 19.22 -11.08
CA THR A 382 4.35 20.52 -10.42
C THR A 382 4.26 20.33 -8.92
N PHE A 383 3.04 20.36 -8.39
CA PHE A 383 2.69 20.07 -7.01
C PHE A 383 1.18 19.90 -6.88
N PHE A 384 0.76 19.35 -5.74
CA PHE A 384 -0.63 19.34 -5.30
C PHE A 384 -0.81 20.36 -4.17
N VAL A 385 -2.01 20.94 -4.06
CA VAL A 385 -2.32 21.92 -3.01
C VAL A 385 -3.41 21.39 -2.10
N TYR A 386 -3.10 21.27 -0.82
CA TYR A 386 -4.09 20.96 0.21
C TYR A 386 -4.02 22.00 1.32
N ASP A 387 -4.90 23.02 1.24
CA ASP A 387 -5.01 24.09 2.24
C ASP A 387 -3.65 24.78 2.51
N HIS A 388 -3.01 24.48 3.65
CA HIS A 388 -1.71 25.01 4.04
C HIS A 388 -0.52 24.15 3.59
N LEU A 389 -0.72 23.14 2.72
CA LEU A 389 0.33 22.27 2.18
C LEU A 389 0.53 22.42 0.67
N GLN A 390 1.79 22.71 0.34
CA GLN A 390 2.56 22.55 -0.89
C GLN A 390 3.12 21.14 -1.15
N ILE A 391 2.45 20.19 -1.81
CA ILE A 391 2.98 18.81 -1.91
C ILE A 391 3.73 18.58 -3.23
N TYR A 392 5.05 18.41 -3.15
CA TYR A 392 5.96 18.15 -4.26
C TYR A 392 6.39 16.68 -4.30
N PHE A 393 6.66 16.19 -5.51
CA PHE A 393 7.12 14.83 -5.74
C PHE A 393 8.53 14.80 -6.34
N LEU A 394 9.41 14.01 -5.74
CA LEU A 394 10.69 13.68 -6.33
C LEU A 394 10.46 12.86 -7.61
N PRO A 395 11.19 13.14 -8.70
CA PRO A 395 11.10 12.36 -9.93
C PRO A 395 11.35 10.87 -9.70
N PRO A 396 10.71 9.95 -10.45
CA PRO A 396 10.88 8.50 -10.25
C PRO A 396 12.33 7.99 -10.42
N ASN A 397 13.19 8.73 -11.12
CA ASN A 397 14.61 8.42 -11.28
C ASN A 397 15.49 8.90 -10.12
N PHE A 398 14.95 9.66 -9.16
CA PHE A 398 15.68 10.03 -7.95
C PHE A 398 15.73 8.82 -7.02
N LYS A 399 16.93 8.27 -6.85
CA LYS A 399 17.16 7.21 -5.87
C LYS A 399 17.10 7.80 -4.47
N ALA A 400 16.11 7.40 -3.67
CA ALA A 400 15.93 7.91 -2.31
C ALA A 400 17.21 7.86 -1.45
N PRO A 401 18.04 6.78 -1.49
CA PRO A 401 19.32 6.74 -0.75
C PRO A 401 20.34 7.82 -1.10
N ARG A 402 20.14 8.56 -2.20
CA ARG A 402 21.05 9.62 -2.65
C ARG A 402 20.51 11.03 -2.46
N PHE A 403 19.18 11.19 -2.51
CA PHE A 403 18.56 12.51 -2.62
C PHE A 403 17.51 12.79 -1.55
N HIS A 404 17.10 11.80 -0.76
CA HIS A 404 16.04 11.99 0.22
C HIS A 404 16.62 12.16 1.62
N PRO A 405 16.39 13.29 2.33
CA PRO A 405 16.99 13.57 3.63
C PRO A 405 16.82 12.42 4.64
N CYS A 406 15.63 11.82 4.72
CA CYS A 406 15.39 10.68 5.61
C CYS A 406 16.37 9.50 5.39
N HIS A 407 16.71 9.19 4.14
CA HIS A 407 17.59 8.07 3.79
C HIS A 407 19.08 8.40 3.90
N LEU A 408 19.45 9.67 4.13
CA LEU A 408 20.83 10.14 4.22
C LEU A 408 21.40 10.18 5.64
N GLY A 409 20.68 9.64 6.63
CA GLY A 409 21.17 9.49 8.00
C GLY A 409 20.07 9.46 9.06
N VAL A 410 18.91 10.08 8.81
CA VAL A 410 17.83 10.18 9.81
C VAL A 410 17.27 8.80 10.17
N ILE A 411 16.95 7.98 9.16
CA ILE A 411 16.41 6.63 9.40
C ILE A 411 17.47 5.75 10.07
N GLN A 412 18.73 5.86 9.66
CA GLN A 412 19.83 5.11 10.26
C GLN A 412 20.00 5.46 11.74
N ALA A 413 20.02 6.74 12.09
CA ALA A 413 20.13 7.21 13.47
C ALA A 413 18.92 6.78 14.32
N PHE A 414 17.71 6.92 13.77
CA PHE A 414 16.49 6.46 14.44
C PHE A 414 16.57 4.96 14.75
N LYS A 415 16.89 4.13 13.76
CA LYS A 415 16.97 2.67 13.96
C LYS A 415 18.10 2.29 14.91
N ALA A 416 19.25 2.95 14.85
CA ALA A 416 20.35 2.73 15.79
C ALA A 416 19.90 2.96 17.23
N ARG A 417 19.20 4.07 17.50
CA ARG A 417 18.67 4.34 18.83
C ARG A 417 17.57 3.34 19.23
N PHE A 418 16.65 3.03 18.32
CA PHE A 418 15.63 2.01 18.59
C PHE A 418 16.25 0.66 18.99
N ARG A 419 17.28 0.21 18.28
CA ARG A 419 18.01 -1.03 18.59
C ARG A 419 18.73 -0.95 19.93
N TYR A 420 19.33 0.19 20.25
CA TYR A 420 19.96 0.44 21.55
C TYR A 420 18.96 0.25 22.69
N GLU A 421 17.83 0.96 22.64
CA GLU A 421 16.78 0.91 23.67
C GLU A 421 16.18 -0.49 23.85
N LEU A 422 15.94 -1.18 22.72
CA LEU A 422 15.50 -2.57 22.70
C LEU A 422 16.49 -3.46 23.46
N ILE A 423 17.77 -3.43 23.08
CA ILE A 423 18.79 -4.30 23.65
C ILE A 423 19.04 -3.97 25.12
N GLU A 424 19.16 -2.69 25.46
CA GLU A 424 19.39 -2.23 26.83
C GLU A 424 18.24 -2.65 27.75
N THR A 425 16.99 -2.47 27.31
CA THR A 425 15.81 -2.89 28.07
C THR A 425 15.83 -4.40 28.28
N LEU A 426 16.04 -5.18 27.22
CA LEU A 426 16.07 -6.64 27.30
C LEU A 426 17.21 -7.13 28.20
N PHE A 427 18.40 -6.53 28.09
CA PHE A 427 19.57 -6.93 28.86
C PHE A 427 19.43 -6.56 30.33
N THR A 428 18.86 -5.40 30.64
CA THR A 428 18.58 -4.98 32.03
C THR A 428 17.61 -5.95 32.70
N ASN A 429 16.53 -6.32 32.02
CA ASN A 429 15.58 -7.31 32.53
C ASN A 429 16.20 -8.70 32.67
N TYR A 430 17.06 -9.10 31.73
CA TYR A 430 17.83 -10.34 31.81
C TYR A 430 18.71 -10.36 33.07
N ARG A 431 19.52 -9.32 33.27
CA ARG A 431 20.38 -9.19 34.45
C ARG A 431 19.59 -9.21 35.74
N GLN A 432 18.47 -8.50 35.79
CA GLN A 432 17.62 -8.47 36.97
C GLN A 432 17.05 -9.85 37.30
N SER A 433 16.58 -10.60 36.29
CA SER A 433 16.09 -11.97 36.47
C SER A 433 17.16 -12.93 36.99
N VAL A 434 18.41 -12.78 36.52
CA VAL A 434 19.56 -13.56 37.00
C VAL A 434 19.87 -13.21 38.46
N ILE A 435 19.90 -11.92 38.81
CA ILE A 435 20.19 -11.45 40.17
C ILE A 435 19.07 -11.85 41.15
N SER A 436 17.80 -11.70 40.75
CA SER A 436 16.65 -11.98 41.61
C SER A 436 16.30 -13.47 41.69
N GLN A 437 17.01 -14.33 40.95
CA GLN A 437 16.71 -15.75 40.81
C GLN A 437 15.23 -16.00 40.48
N ASP A 438 14.65 -15.22 39.55
CA ASP A 438 13.23 -15.37 39.20
C ASP A 438 12.98 -16.82 38.72
N PRO A 439 12.12 -17.60 39.41
CA PRO A 439 11.85 -18.99 39.05
C PRO A 439 11.27 -19.16 37.64
N ARG A 440 10.69 -18.09 37.05
CA ARG A 440 10.17 -18.08 35.68
C ARG A 440 11.23 -17.77 34.63
N GLY A 441 12.42 -17.33 35.06
CA GLY A 441 13.53 -16.87 34.22
C GLY A 441 13.21 -15.65 33.35
N PHE A 442 14.24 -15.10 32.72
CA PHE A 442 14.06 -14.11 31.66
C PHE A 442 13.51 -14.79 30.41
N HIS A 443 12.68 -14.09 29.64
CA HIS A 443 12.28 -14.54 28.31
C HIS A 443 12.01 -13.30 27.42
N PRO A 444 12.73 -13.10 26.31
CA PRO A 444 12.67 -11.87 25.51
C PRO A 444 11.26 -11.49 25.09
N ARG A 445 10.43 -12.46 24.68
CA ARG A 445 9.05 -12.20 24.24
C ARG A 445 8.21 -11.48 25.29
N ARG A 446 8.53 -11.65 26.58
CA ARG A 446 7.81 -10.98 27.68
C ARG A 446 7.93 -9.46 27.66
N HIS A 447 8.94 -8.97 26.97
CA HIS A 447 9.29 -7.57 26.91
C HIS A 447 9.12 -6.99 25.50
N LEU A 448 8.83 -7.81 24.48
CA LEU A 448 8.64 -7.40 23.07
C LEU A 448 7.19 -7.01 22.74
N HIS A 449 6.39 -6.69 23.76
CA HIS A 449 4.99 -6.30 23.59
C HIS A 449 4.86 -4.86 23.08
N THR A 450 3.74 -4.54 22.44
CA THR A 450 3.49 -3.25 21.75
C THR A 450 3.83 -2.02 22.58
N ARG A 451 3.50 -1.98 23.88
CA ARG A 451 3.79 -0.82 24.76
C ARG A 451 5.28 -0.50 24.88
N ASN A 452 6.15 -1.51 25.02
CA ASN A 452 7.59 -1.31 25.08
C ASN A 452 8.12 -0.87 23.72
N VAL A 453 7.63 -1.49 22.64
CA VAL A 453 8.01 -1.10 21.28
C VAL A 453 7.67 0.37 21.01
N PHE A 454 6.48 0.83 21.40
CA PHE A 454 6.06 2.22 21.26
C PHE A 454 6.92 3.16 22.10
N HIS A 455 7.29 2.75 23.32
CA HIS A 455 8.23 3.50 24.14
C HIS A 455 9.61 3.62 23.48
N TRP A 456 10.17 2.53 22.95
CA TRP A 456 11.47 2.56 22.24
C TRP A 456 11.41 3.41 20.98
N LEU A 457 10.30 3.36 20.23
CA LEU A 457 10.07 4.23 19.07
C LEU A 457 10.06 5.70 19.50
N TYR A 458 9.32 6.04 20.56
CA TYR A 458 9.28 7.39 21.12
C TYR A 458 10.67 7.90 21.51
N VAL A 459 11.45 7.09 22.24
CA VAL A 459 12.82 7.47 22.63
C VAL A 459 13.71 7.65 21.39
N ALA A 460 13.57 6.78 20.37
CA ALA A 460 14.30 6.91 19.12
C ALA A 460 13.98 8.20 18.36
N LEU A 461 12.69 8.59 18.27
CA LEU A 461 12.28 9.87 17.67
C LEU A 461 12.92 11.04 18.41
N HIS A 462 12.81 11.06 19.74
CA HIS A 462 13.27 12.18 20.55
C HIS A 462 14.79 12.29 20.65
N SER A 463 15.51 11.20 20.42
CA SER A 463 16.97 11.18 20.33
C SER A 463 17.51 11.71 19.00
N LEU A 464 16.67 11.92 17.97
CA LEU A 464 17.13 12.51 16.72
C LEU A 464 17.63 13.95 16.94
N ASP A 465 18.92 14.15 16.67
CA ASP A 465 19.59 15.44 16.76
C ASP A 465 19.15 16.38 15.62
N LYS A 466 18.91 17.64 15.99
CA LYS A 466 18.48 18.70 15.06
C LYS A 466 19.49 18.92 13.95
N HIS A 467 20.78 18.97 14.28
CA HIS A 467 21.84 19.26 13.34
C HIS A 467 22.12 18.08 12.41
N LEU A 468 21.94 16.84 12.88
CA LEU A 468 21.94 15.65 12.02
C LEU A 468 20.88 15.78 10.92
N ILE A 469 19.64 16.15 11.28
CA ILE A 469 18.55 16.34 10.32
C ILE A 469 18.93 17.44 9.30
N GLN A 470 19.41 18.59 9.78
CA GLN A 470 19.86 19.69 8.91
C GLN A 470 20.99 19.26 7.97
N ASN A 471 21.98 18.49 8.46
CA ASN A 471 23.06 17.94 7.64
C ASN A 471 22.52 17.03 6.52
N CYS A 472 21.54 16.16 6.85
CA CYS A 472 20.90 15.30 5.86
C CYS A 472 20.17 16.11 4.77
N TRP A 473 19.54 17.22 5.15
CA TRP A 473 18.92 18.14 4.20
C TRP A 473 19.93 18.83 3.29
N VAL A 474 21.06 19.31 3.83
CA VAL A 474 22.13 19.93 3.02
C VAL A 474 22.70 18.92 2.03
N ASN A 475 23.01 17.71 2.48
CA ASN A 475 23.61 16.66 1.65
C ASN A 475 22.64 16.07 0.62
N SER A 476 21.33 16.26 0.80
CA SER A 476 20.31 15.81 -0.16
C SER A 476 20.36 16.54 -1.51
N GLY A 477 20.91 17.77 -1.52
CA GLY A 477 20.87 18.65 -2.69
C GLY A 477 19.48 19.20 -3.03
N LEU A 478 18.46 18.93 -2.21
CA LEU A 478 17.09 19.42 -2.45
C LEU A 478 16.90 20.90 -2.08
N LEU A 479 17.75 21.44 -1.21
CA LEU A 479 17.68 22.83 -0.78
C LEU A 479 18.45 23.76 -1.74
N PRO A 480 17.90 24.93 -2.11
CA PRO A 480 18.64 25.94 -2.84
C PRO A 480 19.69 26.61 -1.95
N THR A 481 20.76 27.14 -2.56
CA THR A 481 21.89 27.76 -1.84
C THR A 481 21.47 28.88 -0.90
N GLN A 482 20.44 29.67 -1.26
CA GLN A 482 19.93 30.76 -0.44
C GLN A 482 19.31 30.24 0.87
N VAL A 483 18.61 29.10 0.82
CA VAL A 483 18.02 28.47 2.00
C VAL A 483 19.12 27.85 2.86
N ILE A 484 20.12 27.21 2.25
CA ILE A 484 21.29 26.68 2.98
C ILE A 484 22.03 27.81 3.73
N ALA A 485 22.13 29.00 3.15
CA ALA A 485 22.77 30.15 3.79
C ALA A 485 22.07 30.64 5.06
N SER A 486 20.80 30.27 5.28
CA SER A 486 20.07 30.56 6.52
C SER A 486 20.36 29.59 7.67
N LEU A 487 21.05 28.48 7.40
CA LEU A 487 21.43 27.47 8.40
C LEU A 487 22.76 27.83 9.08
N ASP A 488 22.87 27.50 10.37
CA ASP A 488 24.15 27.57 11.08
C ASP A 488 25.05 26.39 10.67
N MET A 489 25.75 26.57 9.56
CA MET A 489 26.66 25.56 9.01
C MET A 489 27.82 25.23 9.96
N ARG A 490 28.21 26.15 10.86
CA ARG A 490 29.27 25.87 11.83
C ARG A 490 28.77 24.87 12.87
N ALA A 491 27.58 25.10 13.42
CA ALA A 491 26.95 24.18 14.36
C ALA A 491 26.74 22.78 13.74
N ILE A 492 26.28 22.71 12.50
CA ILE A 492 26.04 21.46 11.75
C ILE A 492 27.33 20.64 11.56
N LEU A 493 28.44 21.30 11.20
CA LEU A 493 29.72 20.63 11.00
C LEU A 493 30.37 20.22 12.33
N THR A 494 30.17 21.01 13.39
CA THR A 494 30.66 20.67 14.74
C THR A 494 29.87 19.51 15.37
N SER A 495 28.55 19.44 15.24
CA SER A 495 27.78 18.31 15.79
C SER A 495 28.12 17.00 15.10
N SER A 496 28.41 17.05 13.80
CA SER A 496 28.87 15.90 13.01
C SER A 496 30.26 15.38 13.43
N SER A 497 31.02 16.18 14.19
CA SER A 497 32.37 15.85 14.68
C SER A 497 32.50 15.73 16.20
N VAL A 498 31.56 16.26 17.01
CA VAL A 498 31.73 16.51 18.46
C VAL A 498 30.73 15.78 19.37
N ILE A 499 30.09 14.68 18.97
CA ILE A 499 29.51 13.74 19.98
C ILE A 499 30.67 12.94 20.62
N GLY A 500 31.73 13.59 21.10
CA GLY A 500 33.04 12.98 21.32
C GLY A 500 33.74 13.38 22.62
N ALA A 501 33.01 13.72 23.68
CA ALA A 501 33.60 13.88 25.01
C ALA A 501 32.72 13.26 26.10
N PRO A 502 33.26 12.40 26.98
CA PRO A 502 32.57 11.96 28.19
C PRO A 502 32.47 13.13 29.19
N PRO A 503 31.53 13.10 30.15
CA PRO A 503 31.51 14.08 31.24
C PRO A 503 32.76 13.85 32.09
N SER A 504 33.78 14.67 31.87
CA SER A 504 35.03 14.58 32.61
C SER A 504 34.90 15.37 33.90
N ALA A 505 35.07 14.67 35.01
CA ALA A 505 35.13 15.19 36.36
C ALA A 505 36.10 16.38 36.46
N ALA A 506 35.74 17.32 37.34
CA ALA A 506 36.56 18.44 37.71
C ALA A 506 37.95 18.00 38.20
N THR A 507 39.00 18.50 37.56
CA THR A 507 40.32 18.66 38.21
C THR A 507 41.11 19.81 37.57
N ASN A 508 41.80 20.55 38.45
CA ASN A 508 42.49 21.82 38.27
C ASN A 508 43.64 21.85 37.26
N GLY A 509 43.79 23.01 36.60
CA GLY A 509 45.02 23.82 36.63
C GLY A 509 46.21 23.46 35.72
N SER A 510 46.49 24.28 34.71
CA SER A 510 47.60 25.26 34.70
C SER A 510 48.01 25.68 33.28
N ASN A 511 48.49 26.93 33.20
CA ASN A 511 48.86 27.71 32.02
C ASN A 511 50.04 27.13 31.22
N GLY A 512 50.09 27.49 29.93
CA GLY A 512 51.34 27.45 29.15
C GLY A 512 51.17 27.89 27.69
N ASN A 513 51.33 29.19 27.43
CA ASN A 513 51.60 29.76 26.10
C ASN A 513 52.81 29.07 25.43
N LEU A 514 52.78 28.90 24.11
CA LEU A 514 53.72 29.59 23.19
C LEU A 514 53.36 29.35 21.71
N ALA A 515 53.35 30.44 20.96
CA ALA A 515 53.34 30.50 19.51
C ALA A 515 54.74 30.21 18.93
N SER A 516 54.82 29.75 17.67
CA SER A 516 55.66 30.37 16.62
C SER A 516 55.74 29.51 15.33
N THR A 517 55.20 30.08 14.24
CA THR A 517 55.80 30.23 12.89
C THR A 517 56.64 29.11 12.24
N ALA A 518 56.28 28.75 11.00
CA ALA A 518 57.20 28.83 9.85
C ALA A 518 56.44 28.81 8.49
N THR A 519 56.55 29.93 7.78
CA THR A 519 56.29 30.18 6.36
C THR A 519 57.45 29.71 5.48
N THR A 520 57.16 29.24 4.25
CA THR A 520 57.86 29.48 2.94
C THR A 520 57.46 28.33 1.97
N GLY A 521 57.16 28.50 0.67
CA GLY A 521 57.19 29.69 -0.18
C GLY A 521 56.61 29.43 -1.60
N SER A 522 56.20 30.54 -2.22
CA SER A 522 56.07 30.89 -3.65
C SER A 522 56.26 29.87 -4.79
N THR A 523 55.35 29.88 -5.77
CA THR A 523 55.62 30.36 -7.16
C THR A 523 54.34 30.57 -7.98
N SER A 524 54.38 31.60 -8.82
CA SER A 524 53.31 32.24 -9.58
C SER A 524 53.07 31.65 -10.98
N GLY A 525 51.82 31.62 -11.43
CA GLY A 525 51.42 31.42 -12.84
C GLY A 525 49.95 31.78 -13.06
N GLN A 526 49.70 32.84 -13.84
CA GLN A 526 48.40 33.48 -14.04
C GLN A 526 47.60 32.88 -15.22
N ALA A 527 46.27 32.82 -15.00
CA ALA A 527 45.16 33.02 -15.95
C ALA A 527 44.84 31.97 -17.04
N GLY A 528 43.63 31.38 -16.93
CA GLY A 528 42.91 30.70 -18.02
C GLY A 528 41.64 30.01 -17.50
N GLY A 529 40.48 30.40 -18.02
CA GLY A 529 39.15 30.07 -17.51
C GLY A 529 38.83 28.60 -17.20
N THR A 530 37.97 28.40 -16.20
CA THR A 530 36.72 27.61 -16.25
C THR A 530 36.09 27.67 -14.86
N VAL A 531 34.83 28.11 -14.78
CA VAL A 531 34.03 28.03 -13.56
C VAL A 531 33.69 26.56 -13.35
N ALA A 532 34.59 25.83 -12.69
CA ALA A 532 34.34 24.47 -12.26
C ALA A 532 33.30 24.49 -11.14
N ALA A 533 32.18 23.83 -11.39
CA ALA A 533 31.15 23.55 -10.41
C ALA A 533 31.80 23.00 -9.13
N VAL A 534 31.55 23.66 -8.01
CA VAL A 534 31.90 23.15 -6.69
C VAL A 534 31.06 21.91 -6.45
N THR A 535 31.58 20.74 -6.84
CA THR A 535 31.13 19.46 -6.30
C THR A 535 31.54 19.45 -4.83
N ALA A 536 30.66 19.97 -3.97
CA ALA A 536 30.73 19.76 -2.55
C ALA A 536 30.57 18.26 -2.28
N GLN A 537 31.68 17.53 -2.20
CA GLN A 537 31.73 16.29 -1.45
C GLN A 537 31.71 16.66 0.04
N GLY A 538 30.51 16.99 0.54
CA GLY A 538 30.20 17.03 1.97
C GLY A 538 29.87 15.62 2.41
N GLY A 539 30.72 15.04 3.29
CA GLY A 539 30.63 13.65 3.71
C GLY A 539 29.32 13.33 4.42
N PHE A 540 28.78 12.14 4.12
CA PHE A 540 27.74 11.48 4.90
C PHE A 540 28.08 11.51 6.40
N PRO A 541 27.07 11.55 7.31
CA PRO A 541 27.34 11.37 8.73
C PRO A 541 28.17 10.09 8.93
N ASN A 542 29.33 10.21 9.57
CA ASN A 542 30.27 9.11 9.72
C ASN A 542 29.56 7.93 10.41
N PRO A 543 29.42 6.76 9.75
CA PRO A 543 28.78 5.59 10.35
C PRO A 543 29.36 5.22 11.71
N ALA A 544 30.66 5.43 11.90
CA ALA A 544 31.34 5.18 13.17
C ALA A 544 30.77 6.01 14.34
N VAL A 545 30.24 7.21 14.07
CA VAL A 545 29.60 8.06 15.09
C VAL A 545 28.14 7.64 15.30
N LEU A 546 27.41 7.35 14.22
CA LEU A 546 25.99 6.98 14.27
C LEU A 546 25.73 5.70 15.07
N TYR A 547 26.61 4.71 14.93
CA TYR A 547 26.44 3.39 15.55
C TYR A 547 27.27 3.19 16.82
N ARG A 548 28.07 4.17 17.23
CA ARG A 548 29.06 4.00 18.31
C ARG A 548 28.45 3.46 19.60
N ASP A 549 27.39 4.10 20.09
CA ASP A 549 26.84 3.80 21.41
C ASP A 549 26.19 2.40 21.41
N LEU A 550 25.54 2.03 20.29
CA LEU A 550 25.03 0.68 20.06
C LEU A 550 26.19 -0.33 19.94
N GLN A 551 27.26 0.01 19.24
CA GLN A 551 28.43 -0.85 19.09
C GLN A 551 29.12 -1.10 20.43
N GLN A 552 29.21 -0.08 21.30
CA GLN A 552 29.73 -0.22 22.66
C GLN A 552 28.84 -1.12 23.50
N LEU A 553 27.51 -0.89 23.50
CA LEU A 553 26.56 -1.73 24.22
C LEU A 553 26.66 -3.20 23.78
N LEU A 554 26.72 -3.45 22.48
CA LEU A 554 26.86 -4.81 21.94
C LEU A 554 28.19 -5.45 22.37
N ALA A 555 29.29 -4.69 22.36
CA ALA A 555 30.59 -5.19 22.81
C ALA A 555 30.59 -5.53 24.30
N ASP A 556 30.02 -4.67 25.14
CA ASP A 556 29.92 -4.87 26.59
C ASP A 556 29.09 -6.11 26.92
N ILE A 557 27.94 -6.27 26.26
CA ILE A 557 27.08 -7.44 26.45
C ILE A 557 27.76 -8.70 25.90
N ALA A 558 28.49 -8.62 24.79
CA ALA A 558 29.19 -9.79 24.23
C ALA A 558 30.25 -10.34 25.21
N GLN A 559 30.86 -9.49 26.02
CA GLN A 559 31.80 -9.91 27.07
C GLN A 559 31.09 -10.55 28.28
N LEU A 560 29.90 -10.05 28.63
CA LEU A 560 29.19 -10.46 29.84
C LEU A 560 28.21 -11.63 29.63
N ALA A 561 27.53 -11.66 28.49
CA ALA A 561 26.45 -12.58 28.17
C ALA A 561 26.32 -12.79 26.63
N PRO A 562 27.30 -13.44 25.98
CA PRO A 562 27.27 -13.65 24.53
C PRO A 562 26.05 -14.48 24.05
N ASP A 563 25.59 -15.43 24.86
CA ASP A 563 24.41 -16.25 24.54
C ASP A 563 23.11 -15.44 24.56
N PHE A 564 23.03 -14.39 25.38
CA PHE A 564 21.87 -13.48 25.39
C PHE A 564 21.73 -12.78 24.03
N LEU A 565 22.83 -12.27 23.46
CA LEU A 565 22.81 -11.60 22.15
C LEU A 565 22.32 -12.52 21.04
N ARG A 566 22.81 -13.77 21.02
CA ARG A 566 22.32 -14.80 20.10
C ARG A 566 20.83 -15.07 20.28
N TRP A 567 20.38 -15.15 21.53
CA TRP A 567 18.98 -15.41 21.86
C TRP A 567 18.05 -14.31 21.35
N ILE A 568 18.45 -13.04 21.44
CA ILE A 568 17.67 -11.90 20.93
C ILE A 568 17.90 -11.62 19.43
N GLY A 569 18.57 -12.53 18.71
CA GLY A 569 18.74 -12.45 17.26
C GLY A 569 19.85 -11.52 16.77
N VAL A 570 20.82 -11.15 17.62
CA VAL A 570 22.05 -10.47 17.20
C VAL A 570 23.05 -11.54 16.74
N SER A 571 23.26 -11.63 15.43
CA SER A 571 24.15 -12.63 14.82
C SER A 571 25.63 -12.25 14.90
N ASP A 572 25.95 -10.97 14.71
CA ASP A 572 27.31 -10.42 14.78
C ASP A 572 27.33 -9.17 15.68
N PRO A 573 27.79 -9.29 16.94
CA PRO A 573 27.85 -8.15 17.85
C PRO A 573 28.96 -7.16 17.51
N THR A 574 29.88 -7.49 16.59
CA THR A 574 30.96 -6.59 16.17
C THR A 574 30.54 -5.60 15.09
N ASN A 575 29.33 -5.76 14.55
CA ASN A 575 28.81 -4.95 13.47
C ASN A 575 27.38 -4.44 13.75
N ALA A 576 27.30 -3.38 14.55
CA ALA A 576 26.06 -2.70 14.89
C ALA A 576 25.30 -2.18 13.65
N GLN A 577 26.03 -1.74 12.61
CA GLN A 577 25.42 -1.26 11.37
C GLN A 577 24.63 -2.37 10.68
N ALA A 578 25.24 -3.56 10.50
CA ALA A 578 24.55 -4.69 9.89
C ALA A 578 23.31 -5.11 10.68
N TYR A 579 23.36 -5.04 12.02
CA TYR A 579 22.20 -5.31 12.87
C TYR A 579 21.07 -4.27 12.67
N VAL A 580 21.42 -2.99 12.53
CA VAL A 580 20.44 -1.93 12.25
C VAL A 580 19.85 -2.05 10.84
N GLU A 581 20.65 -2.49 9.88
CA GLU A 581 20.26 -2.59 8.46
C GLU A 581 19.66 -3.96 8.08
N LEU A 582 19.35 -4.82 9.07
CA LEU A 582 18.69 -6.12 8.86
C LEU A 582 17.43 -6.02 7.98
N GLU A 583 16.71 -4.89 8.03
CA GLU A 583 15.50 -4.67 7.23
C GLU A 583 15.70 -3.75 6.01
N GLY A 584 16.94 -3.48 5.59
CA GLY A 584 17.31 -2.42 4.64
C GLY A 584 16.60 -2.41 3.27
N ASN A 585 15.90 -3.48 2.92
CA ASN A 585 15.13 -3.60 1.67
C ASN A 585 13.68 -4.10 1.87
N ALA A 586 13.15 -4.05 3.10
CA ALA A 586 11.80 -4.52 3.38
C ALA A 586 10.76 -3.59 2.71
N SER A 587 9.89 -4.16 1.86
CA SER A 587 8.81 -3.39 1.23
C SER A 587 7.86 -2.84 2.29
N VAL A 588 7.70 -1.52 2.34
CA VAL A 588 6.89 -0.80 3.35
C VAL A 588 5.69 -0.09 2.75
N THR A 589 5.64 0.03 1.43
CA THR A 589 4.52 0.57 0.68
C THR A 589 3.77 -0.55 -0.02
N ASP A 590 2.47 -0.39 -0.18
CA ASP A 590 1.70 -1.23 -1.07
C ASP A 590 2.32 -1.25 -2.49
N PRO A 591 2.71 -2.42 -3.04
CA PRO A 591 3.36 -2.56 -4.34
C PRO A 591 2.50 -2.05 -5.50
N GLY A 592 1.24 -1.70 -5.25
CA GLY A 592 0.41 -0.95 -6.17
C GLY A 592 -0.94 -1.60 -6.36
N ILE A 593 -1.27 -1.93 -7.61
CA ILE A 593 -2.63 -2.30 -8.02
C ILE A 593 -3.02 -3.66 -7.45
N ASP A 594 -3.65 -3.69 -6.27
CA ASP A 594 -4.35 -4.88 -5.78
C ASP A 594 -5.82 -4.83 -6.24
N GLU A 595 -6.08 -5.54 -7.32
CA GLU A 595 -7.40 -5.63 -7.94
C GLU A 595 -8.44 -6.29 -7.03
N VAL A 596 -8.01 -7.24 -6.19
CA VAL A 596 -8.87 -7.91 -5.22
C VAL A 596 -9.26 -6.92 -4.13
N GLN A 597 -8.32 -6.12 -3.64
CA GLN A 597 -8.60 -5.06 -2.67
C GLN A 597 -9.49 -3.96 -3.26
N ILE A 598 -9.26 -3.54 -4.51
CA ILE A 598 -10.13 -2.58 -5.21
C ILE A 598 -11.56 -3.12 -5.27
N ILE A 599 -11.73 -4.36 -5.72
CA ILE A 599 -13.04 -5.00 -5.86
C ILE A 599 -13.72 -5.11 -4.49
N ARG A 600 -13.03 -5.67 -3.49
CA ARG A 600 -13.58 -5.81 -2.14
C ARG A 600 -13.96 -4.47 -1.52
N GLY A 601 -13.11 -3.45 -1.65
CA GLY A 601 -13.37 -2.12 -1.12
C GLY A 601 -14.57 -1.43 -1.79
N VAL A 602 -14.78 -1.61 -3.09
CA VAL A 602 -15.98 -1.10 -3.77
C VAL A 602 -17.21 -1.92 -3.37
N LEU A 603 -17.15 -3.25 -3.34
CA LEU A 603 -18.27 -4.08 -2.90
C LEU A 603 -18.70 -3.72 -1.47
N GLN A 604 -17.75 -3.50 -0.57
CA GLN A 604 -18.02 -3.05 0.80
C GLN A 604 -18.72 -1.68 0.83
N LYS A 605 -18.23 -0.71 0.05
CA LYS A 605 -18.85 0.63 -0.07
C LYS A 605 -20.31 0.55 -0.52
N HIS A 606 -20.65 -0.39 -1.40
CA HIS A 606 -22.02 -0.60 -1.90
C HIS A 606 -22.84 -1.58 -1.04
N GLY A 607 -22.30 -2.06 0.10
CA GLY A 607 -23.00 -2.99 0.99
C GLY A 607 -23.08 -4.43 0.46
N PHE A 608 -22.35 -4.77 -0.60
CA PHE A 608 -22.31 -6.11 -1.22
C PHE A 608 -21.20 -6.99 -0.63
N LEU A 609 -20.51 -6.53 0.41
CA LEU A 609 -19.48 -7.30 1.12
C LEU A 609 -19.62 -7.05 2.62
N SER A 610 -19.80 -8.11 3.41
CA SER A 610 -19.99 -8.01 4.86
C SER A 610 -18.65 -7.96 5.59
N THR A 611 -18.42 -6.90 6.37
CA THR A 611 -17.25 -6.76 7.24
C THR A 611 -17.21 -7.85 8.31
N LYS A 612 -18.36 -8.19 8.91
CA LYS A 612 -18.45 -9.24 9.94
C LYS A 612 -17.92 -10.61 9.49
N LYS A 613 -18.10 -10.99 8.21
CA LYS A 613 -17.58 -12.28 7.69
C LYS A 613 -16.08 -12.24 7.41
N LEU A 614 -15.55 -11.09 6.99
CA LEU A 614 -14.10 -10.88 6.82
C LEU A 614 -13.40 -10.80 8.17
N ASP A 615 -13.98 -10.06 9.10
CA ASP A 615 -13.48 -9.85 10.46
C ASP A 615 -13.50 -11.18 11.23
N ALA A 616 -14.61 -11.95 11.20
CA ALA A 616 -14.69 -13.25 11.86
C ALA A 616 -13.67 -14.27 11.32
N ALA A 617 -13.28 -14.19 10.05
CA ALA A 617 -12.24 -15.05 9.47
C ALA A 617 -10.82 -14.57 9.83
N SER A 618 -10.57 -13.25 9.88
CA SER A 618 -9.29 -12.72 10.36
C SER A 618 -9.10 -12.87 11.87
N HIS A 619 -10.20 -12.96 12.63
CA HIS A 619 -10.22 -13.25 14.07
C HIS A 619 -10.22 -14.75 14.40
N ALA A 620 -10.41 -15.64 13.41
CA ALA A 620 -10.42 -17.09 13.61
C ALA A 620 -9.00 -17.71 13.68
N ALA A 621 -7.96 -16.96 13.31
CA ALA A 621 -6.59 -17.45 13.23
C ALA A 621 -5.63 -16.61 14.09
N GLY A 622 -5.56 -16.93 15.39
CA GLY A 622 -4.45 -16.58 16.27
C GLY A 622 -4.87 -15.91 17.59
N PRO A 623 -4.34 -16.32 18.75
CA PRO A 623 -4.49 -15.58 19.98
C PRO A 623 -3.73 -14.24 19.85
N TYR A 624 -4.44 -13.14 20.09
CA TYR A 624 -3.85 -11.81 20.22
C TYR A 624 -2.96 -11.77 21.47
N GLU A 625 -1.94 -10.91 21.52
CA GLU A 625 -1.14 -10.74 22.74
C GLU A 625 -2.01 -10.24 23.89
N THR A 626 -2.49 -11.14 24.76
CA THR A 626 -2.99 -10.77 26.07
C THR A 626 -1.83 -10.67 27.06
N PHE A 627 -2.02 -9.93 28.16
CA PHE A 627 -1.01 -9.86 29.23
C PHE A 627 -0.71 -11.27 29.80
N ASP A 628 -1.70 -12.16 29.78
CA ASP A 628 -1.58 -13.55 30.23
C ASP A 628 -0.85 -14.45 29.22
N ASP A 629 -1.04 -14.26 27.91
CA ASP A 629 -0.30 -15.01 26.87
C ASP A 629 1.21 -14.75 26.92
N VAL A 630 1.58 -13.53 27.30
CA VAL A 630 2.96 -13.11 27.51
C VAL A 630 3.52 -13.67 28.83
N ALA A 631 2.68 -13.84 29.86
CA ALA A 631 3.07 -14.36 31.16
C ALA A 631 3.15 -15.90 31.21
N ALA A 632 2.42 -16.62 30.34
CA ALA A 632 2.20 -18.06 30.43
C ALA A 632 3.15 -18.95 29.60
N GLU A 633 3.95 -18.39 28.67
CA GLU A 633 5.05 -19.16 28.06
C GLU A 633 6.15 -19.38 29.12
N LEU A 634 6.05 -20.50 29.83
CA LEU A 634 7.10 -21.02 30.69
C LEU A 634 8.30 -21.34 29.81
N CYS A 635 9.48 -20.82 30.18
CA CYS A 635 10.72 -21.32 29.60
C CYS A 635 10.77 -22.83 29.89
N PRO A 636 10.96 -23.70 28.88
CA PRO A 636 10.95 -25.13 29.12
C PRO A 636 11.99 -25.45 30.19
N ARG A 637 11.55 -26.18 31.23
CA ARG A 637 12.41 -26.57 32.34
C ARG A 637 13.62 -27.32 31.77
N HIS A 638 14.75 -27.24 32.47
CA HIS A 638 15.97 -27.95 32.08
C HIS A 638 15.69 -29.43 31.73
N GLU A 639 14.87 -30.08 32.54
CA GLU A 639 14.41 -31.47 32.35
C GLU A 639 13.59 -31.66 31.06
N GLU A 640 12.72 -30.70 30.72
CA GLU A 640 11.88 -30.73 29.53
C GLU A 640 12.73 -30.55 28.26
N VAL A 641 13.72 -29.65 28.29
CA VAL A 641 14.67 -29.47 27.20
C VAL A 641 15.52 -30.73 26.99
N LEU A 642 16.02 -31.34 28.08
CA LEU A 642 16.75 -32.60 28.00
C LEU A 642 15.88 -33.74 27.46
N ALA A 643 14.61 -33.81 27.87
CA ALA A 643 13.65 -34.79 27.38
C ALA A 643 13.38 -34.59 25.88
N SER A 644 13.16 -33.35 25.42
CA SER A 644 12.99 -33.04 24.00
C SER A 644 14.23 -33.39 23.17
N ILE A 645 15.44 -33.13 23.67
CA ILE A 645 16.69 -33.52 23.01
C ILE A 645 16.76 -35.05 22.88
N GLU A 646 16.41 -35.80 23.91
CA GLU A 646 16.39 -37.27 23.84
C GLU A 646 15.30 -37.79 22.91
N ILE A 647 14.13 -37.16 22.85
CA ILE A 647 13.07 -37.47 21.88
C ILE A 647 13.55 -37.22 20.45
N LEU A 648 14.20 -36.09 20.19
CA LEU A 648 14.75 -35.76 18.87
C LEU A 648 15.88 -36.72 18.48
N LYS A 649 16.78 -37.06 19.41
CA LYS A 649 17.80 -38.09 19.18
C LYS A 649 17.18 -39.45 18.88
N LYS A 650 16.11 -39.82 19.59
CA LYS A 650 15.36 -41.05 19.34
C LYS A 650 14.70 -41.02 17.97
N TYR A 651 14.08 -39.91 17.58
CA TYR A 651 13.50 -39.72 16.25
C TYR A 651 14.57 -39.84 15.16
N LEU A 652 15.70 -39.14 15.29
CA LEU A 652 16.79 -39.19 14.32
C LEU A 652 17.42 -40.59 14.21
N ARG A 653 17.43 -41.37 15.30
CA ARG A 653 17.93 -42.76 15.30
C ARG A 653 16.93 -43.75 14.71
N LEU A 654 15.63 -43.53 14.90
CA LEU A 654 14.58 -44.50 14.57
C LEU A 654 13.77 -44.15 13.31
N SER A 655 13.86 -42.91 12.81
CA SER A 655 13.14 -42.49 11.60
C SER A 655 13.68 -43.22 10.37
N GLN A 656 12.76 -43.75 9.56
CA GLN A 656 13.04 -44.37 8.27
C GLN A 656 13.25 -43.33 7.15
N ASP A 657 13.02 -42.05 7.44
CA ASP A 657 13.17 -40.96 6.47
C ASP A 657 14.65 -40.73 6.14
N THR A 658 14.95 -40.48 4.86
CA THR A 658 16.29 -40.09 4.41
C THR A 658 16.62 -38.66 4.86
N ILE A 659 17.15 -38.54 6.08
CA ILE A 659 17.58 -37.27 6.68
C ILE A 659 19.08 -37.07 6.36
N PRO A 660 19.45 -36.05 5.55
CA PRO A 660 20.84 -35.70 5.31
C PRO A 660 21.54 -35.33 6.62
N SER A 661 22.82 -35.69 6.78
CA SER A 661 23.64 -35.33 7.95
C SER A 661 23.07 -35.77 9.32
N ARG A 662 22.36 -36.91 9.35
CA ARG A 662 21.79 -37.52 10.57
C ARG A 662 22.82 -37.65 11.71
N VAL A 663 24.05 -38.06 11.37
CA VAL A 663 25.14 -38.22 12.35
C VAL A 663 25.54 -36.87 12.93
N ASP A 664 25.71 -35.84 12.08
CA ASP A 664 26.08 -34.49 12.50
C ASP A 664 25.00 -33.87 13.39
N ALA A 665 23.72 -34.07 13.05
CA ALA A 665 22.59 -33.62 13.87
C ALA A 665 22.58 -34.27 15.26
N ILE A 666 22.90 -35.57 15.36
CA ILE A 666 23.02 -36.27 16.65
C ILE A 666 24.21 -35.74 17.45
N VAL A 667 25.35 -35.44 16.79
CA VAL A 667 26.53 -34.84 17.43
C VAL A 667 26.20 -33.45 17.99
N GLN A 668 25.52 -32.60 17.22
CA GLN A 668 25.06 -31.29 17.68
C GLN A 668 24.09 -31.40 18.85
N LEU A 669 23.13 -32.33 18.82
CA LEU A 669 22.21 -32.56 19.94
C LEU A 669 22.93 -33.05 21.20
N ASN A 670 24.02 -33.82 21.08
CA ASN A 670 24.83 -34.23 22.23
C ASN A 670 25.60 -33.05 22.83
N GLU A 671 26.13 -32.14 22.00
CA GLU A 671 26.81 -30.94 22.49
C GLU A 671 25.84 -29.99 23.19
N ILE A 672 24.63 -29.83 22.64
CA ILE A 672 23.54 -29.08 23.29
C ILE A 672 23.17 -29.76 24.63
N LYS A 673 23.01 -31.08 24.67
CA LYS A 673 22.72 -31.83 25.91
C LYS A 673 23.78 -31.58 26.98
N LYS A 674 25.06 -31.64 26.60
CA LYS A 674 26.21 -31.42 27.50
C LYS A 674 26.23 -30.00 28.04
N THR A 675 25.98 -29.01 27.18
CA THR A 675 25.95 -27.58 27.54
C THR A 675 24.78 -27.28 28.50
N VAL A 676 23.59 -27.81 28.18
CA VAL A 676 22.39 -27.68 29.00
C VAL A 676 22.58 -28.39 30.35
N GLY A 677 23.20 -29.57 30.38
CA GLY A 677 23.55 -30.30 31.61
C GLY A 677 24.57 -29.58 32.50
N ALA A 678 25.59 -28.96 31.91
CA ALA A 678 26.58 -28.18 32.65
C ALA A 678 25.97 -26.91 33.29
N ALA A 679 25.01 -26.27 32.63
CA ALA A 679 24.32 -25.09 33.14
C ALA A 679 23.40 -25.38 34.35
N ALA A 680 22.93 -26.63 34.51
CA ALA A 680 22.12 -27.03 35.66
C ALA A 680 22.96 -27.22 36.94
N ILE A 681 24.19 -27.72 36.80
CA ILE A 681 25.11 -27.95 37.92
C ILE A 681 25.54 -26.63 38.60
N VAL A 682 25.49 -25.51 37.88
CA VAL A 682 25.81 -24.16 38.40
C VAL A 682 24.63 -23.53 39.17
N ARG A 683 23.41 -24.09 39.08
CA ARG A 683 22.22 -23.56 39.80
C ARG A 683 21.94 -24.26 41.14
N ASP A 684 22.53 -25.43 41.38
CA ASP A 684 22.33 -26.24 42.61
C ASP A 684 23.50 -26.14 43.62
N VAL A 685 24.43 -25.19 43.42
CA VAL A 685 25.49 -24.79 44.36
C VAL A 685 25.31 -23.32 44.70
#